data_AF-Q2C1A0-F1
#
_entry.id   AF-Q2C1A0-F1
#
_cell.length_a   1.000
_cell.length_b   1.000
_cell.length_c   1.000
_cell.angle_alpha   90.00
_cell.angle_beta   90.00
_cell.angle_gamma   90.00
#
_symmetry.space_group_name_H-M   'P 1'
#
loop_
_entity.id
_entity.type
_entity.pdbx_description
1 polymer ?
#
loop_
_entity_poly.entity_id
_entity_poly.type
_entity_poly.pdbx_seq_one_letter_code
_entity_poly.pdbx_strand_id
1 'polypeptide(L)'
;MAKSKIARQSNAVKRVRNSQNVVPLNLTIPYKEVKSNQPKSFDVSHLLHLECDKKKQKISSRTEFIRRFCKKANQYVSNGNSAATVKVAYDSLRSYIAFCDAVDVDPFTESGYLKFAGNDGELRHRIKMYHPSKRLWEYNHGDEIGIKEASAGNQLSAFRSALDWCALPVADWARHHRGFTGQSTPFVGYSEPEEKLLVARLSNVFYALATQLIAAKENNTPLPATLPIVIALGEHEEVVQIPTSLDIKAGGSKKDGTAVNHAAAFNLTMGAAYHLMCFFTSLNDSNVRSISHPVKVHIEERDKTLETVRVSSYKPRANKEVDALLLGETFDVDKRDGVKFIKLLERLSKLYGNTKDGDPLLFTLNNAANVSDSFNLREINKKLVNQLHLLSPNRAGNLPWFKTLFYGYRNQQAITLKKTVNHLGRTVVHKKVEAIAKTGAVQGATNSAYCILSCYTDLPLKNILLPLTYSEKDSDGYITVSFNYRNGLHGCFNVPASDLALIKDIEHYANENADKHPKKYERLLLTRSSRGVPHDWEGISPISGQLMGTWSVEPNHYYLSLQSSRWREMTSNQVYADGGIQAAQSLLGNTLETLDRNYLNGDPRLNNVITSQGIEVLQNINDETNVEQAKAIVAKRRGIPILSHDEAKKMREESIKTNPNGLVCNGQQVIDGKNTQRATNHALGLNLPCTEFDMCHKCQSAKAVNETEAIYKLISLIDALKDTLNMYPDAKSEAHEKIEQFELTLDGASDTVFEEAMSKFNTQGRHPRVSIDHAILTLGRLK
;
A
#
# COMPACT_ATOMS: atom_id res chain seq x y z
N MET A 1 -89.21 26.12 -27.71
CA MET A 1 -87.95 26.67 -27.14
C MET A 1 -86.90 25.57 -27.06
N ALA A 2 -85.65 25.90 -27.39
CA ALA A 2 -84.61 24.99 -27.84
C ALA A 2 -84.16 23.95 -26.79
N LYS A 3 -83.99 22.70 -27.23
CA LYS A 3 -83.39 21.61 -26.45
C LYS A 3 -81.88 21.85 -26.31
N SER A 4 -81.38 21.87 -25.07
CA SER A 4 -79.96 21.97 -24.72
C SER A 4 -79.13 20.81 -25.31
N LYS A 5 -77.91 21.12 -25.77
CA LYS A 5 -76.99 20.25 -26.52
C LYS A 5 -76.33 19.12 -25.70
N ILE A 6 -76.60 18.98 -24.41
CA ILE A 6 -75.92 17.99 -23.54
C ILE A 6 -76.73 16.69 -23.34
N ALA A 7 -78.05 16.70 -23.59
CA ALA A 7 -78.91 15.53 -23.40
C ALA A 7 -78.90 14.52 -24.58
N ARG A 8 -78.00 14.66 -25.56
CA ARG A 8 -77.99 13.87 -26.81
C ARG A 8 -76.78 12.93 -27.00
N GLN A 9 -75.92 12.77 -26.00
CA GLN A 9 -74.77 11.85 -26.07
C GLN A 9 -74.60 10.91 -24.86
N SER A 10 -75.67 10.63 -24.11
CA SER A 10 -75.63 9.57 -23.07
C SER A 10 -75.94 8.20 -23.69
N ASN A 11 -74.94 7.55 -24.29
CA ASN A 11 -75.00 6.11 -24.49
C ASN A 11 -74.86 5.41 -23.14
N ALA A 12 -75.78 4.49 -22.87
CA ALA A 12 -75.79 3.68 -21.66
C ALA A 12 -74.48 2.88 -21.53
N VAL A 13 -73.73 3.12 -20.45
CA VAL A 13 -72.69 2.20 -19.99
C VAL A 13 -73.17 1.56 -18.69
N LYS A 14 -73.17 0.22 -18.74
CA LYS A 14 -73.66 -0.73 -17.74
C LYS A 14 -73.20 -0.38 -16.31
N ARG A 15 -74.13 -0.49 -15.36
CA ARG A 15 -73.81 -0.58 -13.92
C ARG A 15 -72.90 -1.79 -13.69
N VAL A 16 -71.64 -1.54 -13.38
CA VAL A 16 -70.76 -2.51 -12.73
C VAL A 16 -70.78 -2.20 -11.24
N ARG A 17 -71.16 -3.18 -10.41
CA ARG A 17 -71.03 -3.13 -8.95
C ARG A 17 -69.56 -2.94 -8.61
N ASN A 18 -69.17 -1.73 -8.22
CA ASN A 18 -67.81 -1.42 -7.78
C ASN A 18 -67.65 -1.78 -6.29
N SER A 19 -67.44 -3.06 -6.01
CA SER A 19 -66.86 -3.51 -4.75
C SER A 19 -65.34 -3.55 -4.89
N GLN A 20 -64.66 -2.40 -4.78
CA GLN A 20 -63.21 -2.27 -4.52
C GLN A 20 -62.79 -0.79 -4.52
N ASN A 21 -63.17 -0.04 -3.48
CA ASN A 21 -62.42 1.16 -3.07
C ASN A 21 -61.27 0.72 -2.15
N VAL A 22 -60.33 -0.06 -2.68
CA VAL A 22 -59.02 -0.26 -2.06
C VAL A 22 -58.03 0.46 -2.95
N VAL A 23 -57.62 1.67 -2.56
CA VAL A 23 -56.50 2.36 -3.20
C VAL A 23 -55.27 1.46 -3.03
N PRO A 24 -54.61 1.00 -4.11
CA PRO A 24 -53.41 0.19 -3.99
C PRO A 24 -52.35 0.97 -3.19
N LEU A 25 -51.81 0.36 -2.13
CA LEU A 25 -50.63 0.85 -1.44
C LEU A 25 -49.43 0.77 -2.40
N ASN A 26 -49.22 1.80 -3.23
CA ASN A 26 -48.04 1.86 -4.10
C ASN A 26 -46.81 2.21 -3.25
N LEU A 27 -46.28 1.21 -2.55
CA LEU A 27 -45.01 1.25 -1.81
C LEU A 27 -43.85 0.96 -2.76
N THR A 28 -43.72 1.77 -3.80
CA THR A 28 -42.72 1.58 -4.85
C THR A 28 -41.82 2.80 -5.01
N ILE A 29 -40.54 2.57 -5.26
CA ILE A 29 -39.53 3.61 -5.51
C ILE A 29 -38.87 3.44 -6.89
N PRO A 30 -38.36 4.52 -7.49
CA PRO A 30 -37.45 4.42 -8.63
C PRO A 30 -36.11 3.84 -8.16
N TYR A 31 -35.66 2.76 -8.80
CA TYR A 31 -34.46 2.04 -8.39
C TYR A 31 -33.61 1.70 -9.61
N LYS A 32 -32.32 2.06 -9.55
CA LYS A 32 -31.37 1.77 -10.63
C LYS A 32 -30.42 0.63 -10.24
N GLU A 33 -30.58 -0.51 -10.90
CA GLU A 33 -29.65 -1.64 -10.78
C GLU A 33 -28.32 -1.31 -11.47
N VAL A 34 -27.21 -1.83 -10.93
CA VAL A 34 -25.84 -1.59 -11.45
C VAL A 34 -25.69 -1.97 -12.93
N LYS A 35 -26.44 -3.00 -13.37
CA LYS A 35 -26.39 -3.52 -14.76
C LYS A 35 -27.47 -2.94 -15.67
N SER A 36 -28.38 -2.10 -15.16
CA SER A 36 -29.49 -1.57 -15.94
C SER A 36 -29.27 -0.10 -16.32
N ASN A 37 -29.49 0.21 -17.59
CA ASN A 37 -29.39 1.58 -18.08
C ASN A 37 -30.60 2.44 -17.70
N GLN A 38 -31.74 1.81 -17.35
CA GLN A 38 -32.98 2.49 -17.02
C GLN A 38 -33.39 2.25 -15.56
N PRO A 39 -33.93 3.25 -14.86
CA PRO A 39 -34.55 3.06 -13.56
C PRO A 39 -35.79 2.15 -13.68
N LYS A 40 -35.98 1.25 -12.72
CA LYS A 40 -37.18 0.39 -12.60
C LYS A 40 -37.98 0.79 -11.36
N SER A 41 -39.26 0.45 -11.34
CA SER A 41 -40.07 0.52 -10.13
C SER A 41 -39.73 -0.68 -9.21
N PHE A 42 -39.45 -0.42 -7.94
CA PHE A 42 -39.05 -1.43 -6.96
C PHE A 42 -39.96 -1.40 -5.73
N ASP A 43 -40.53 -2.55 -5.36
CA ASP A 43 -41.44 -2.71 -4.22
C ASP A 43 -40.69 -2.77 -2.88
N VAL A 44 -40.96 -1.81 -2.00
CA VAL A 44 -40.36 -1.69 -0.67
C VAL A 44 -41.31 -2.10 0.45
N SER A 45 -42.43 -2.77 0.15
CA SER A 45 -43.41 -3.22 1.17
C SER A 45 -42.81 -4.12 2.26
N HIS A 46 -41.70 -4.80 1.98
CA HIS A 46 -40.97 -5.62 2.96
C HIS A 46 -40.46 -4.80 4.15
N LEU A 47 -40.23 -3.48 4.01
CA LEU A 47 -39.84 -2.60 5.13
C LEU A 47 -40.90 -2.46 6.22
N LEU A 48 -42.15 -2.87 5.95
CA LEU A 48 -43.23 -2.88 6.94
C LEU A 48 -43.20 -4.10 7.86
N HIS A 49 -42.28 -5.03 7.65
CA HIS A 49 -42.19 -6.26 8.42
C HIS A 49 -40.95 -6.24 9.34
N LEU A 50 -41.02 -6.99 10.44
CA LEU A 50 -39.90 -7.18 11.36
C LEU A 50 -38.67 -7.69 10.59
N GLU A 51 -37.51 -7.07 10.83
CA GLU A 51 -36.24 -7.29 10.13
C GLU A 51 -36.32 -7.13 8.61
N CYS A 52 -37.35 -6.41 8.14
CA CYS A 52 -37.63 -6.21 6.73
C CYS A 52 -37.88 -7.53 5.94
N ASP A 53 -38.38 -8.59 6.60
CA ASP A 53 -38.73 -9.87 5.97
C ASP A 53 -40.26 -10.05 5.87
N LYS A 54 -40.79 -10.17 4.65
CA LYS A 54 -42.24 -10.36 4.41
C LYS A 54 -42.83 -11.59 5.12
N LYS A 55 -42.00 -12.58 5.48
CA LYS A 55 -42.43 -13.77 6.22
C LYS A 55 -42.68 -13.50 7.71
N LYS A 56 -42.14 -12.39 8.23
CA LYS A 56 -42.26 -11.99 9.64
C LYS A 56 -43.45 -11.07 9.87
N GLN A 57 -43.77 -10.81 11.13
CA GLN A 57 -44.89 -9.97 11.55
C GLN A 57 -44.80 -8.57 10.91
N LYS A 58 -45.95 -8.08 10.44
CA LYS A 58 -46.10 -6.72 9.93
C LYS A 58 -46.25 -5.73 11.08
N ILE A 59 -45.48 -4.65 11.05
CA ILE A 59 -45.48 -3.55 12.02
C ILE A 59 -46.21 -2.36 11.41
N SER A 60 -47.49 -2.22 11.74
CA SER A 60 -48.40 -1.25 11.12
C SER A 60 -47.98 0.21 11.31
N SER A 61 -47.32 0.55 12.43
CA SER A 61 -46.87 1.92 12.76
C SER A 61 -45.90 2.50 11.72
N ARG A 62 -45.16 1.66 10.99
CA ARG A 62 -44.21 2.08 9.94
C ARG A 62 -44.87 2.65 8.69
N THR A 63 -46.14 2.31 8.47
CA THR A 63 -46.82 2.48 7.17
C THR A 63 -46.78 3.93 6.69
N GLU A 64 -47.02 4.89 7.58
CA GLU A 64 -47.05 6.31 7.21
C GLU A 64 -45.66 6.83 6.80
N PHE A 65 -44.62 6.47 7.54
CA PHE A 65 -43.24 6.86 7.24
C PHE A 65 -42.75 6.30 5.91
N ILE A 66 -42.99 5.00 5.66
CA ILE A 66 -42.58 4.36 4.40
C ILE A 66 -43.35 4.94 3.20
N ARG A 67 -44.63 5.32 3.37
CA ARG A 67 -45.38 6.02 2.31
C ARG A 67 -44.78 7.38 1.98
N ARG A 68 -44.41 8.17 3.00
CA ARG A 68 -43.75 9.47 2.81
C ARG A 68 -42.42 9.32 2.09
N PHE A 69 -41.62 8.34 2.50
CA PHE A 69 -40.37 7.99 1.83
C PHE A 69 -40.60 7.69 0.33
N CYS A 70 -41.56 6.82 0.01
CA CYS A 70 -41.87 6.48 -1.38
C CYS A 70 -42.29 7.72 -2.20
N LYS A 71 -43.15 8.57 -1.63
CA LYS A 71 -43.59 9.81 -2.29
C LYS A 71 -42.42 10.74 -2.60
N LYS A 72 -41.54 10.98 -1.62
CA LYS A 72 -40.35 11.84 -1.77
C LYS A 72 -39.33 11.26 -2.74
N ALA A 73 -39.09 9.95 -2.70
CA ALA A 73 -38.20 9.26 -3.63
C ALA A 73 -38.64 9.40 -5.10
N ASN A 74 -39.94 9.23 -5.37
CA ASN A 74 -40.50 9.45 -6.70
C ASN A 74 -40.38 10.92 -7.13
N GLN A 75 -40.76 11.86 -6.26
CA GLN A 75 -40.64 13.29 -6.53
C GLN A 75 -39.19 13.71 -6.84
N TYR A 76 -38.21 13.19 -6.08
CA TYR A 76 -36.80 13.50 -6.27
C TYR A 76 -36.33 13.17 -7.69
N VAL A 77 -36.69 12.00 -8.21
CA VAL A 77 -36.33 11.58 -9.58
C VAL A 77 -37.15 12.31 -10.63
N SER A 78 -38.45 12.57 -10.38
CA SER A 78 -39.27 13.39 -11.28
C SER A 78 -38.72 14.82 -11.46
N ASN A 79 -37.97 15.33 -10.49
CA ASN A 79 -37.27 16.62 -10.57
C ASN A 79 -35.94 16.56 -11.35
N GLY A 80 -35.66 15.46 -12.07
CA GLY A 80 -34.44 15.29 -12.87
C GLY A 80 -33.22 14.75 -12.12
N ASN A 81 -33.37 14.35 -10.85
CA ASN A 81 -32.27 13.81 -10.07
C ASN A 81 -32.04 12.31 -10.28
N SER A 82 -30.88 11.82 -9.84
CA SER A 82 -30.46 10.43 -10.06
C SER A 82 -31.23 9.41 -9.22
N ALA A 83 -31.79 8.39 -9.87
CA ALA A 83 -32.35 7.20 -9.21
C ALA A 83 -31.29 6.37 -8.47
N ALA A 84 -29.99 6.57 -8.73
CA ALA A 84 -28.92 5.95 -7.95
C ALA A 84 -28.88 6.50 -6.52
N THR A 85 -29.17 7.79 -6.33
CA THR A 85 -29.26 8.41 -5.00
C THR A 85 -30.41 7.83 -4.19
N VAL A 86 -31.56 7.60 -4.83
CA VAL A 86 -32.72 6.94 -4.20
C VAL A 86 -32.36 5.55 -3.70
N LYS A 87 -31.64 4.76 -4.50
CA LYS A 87 -31.14 3.43 -4.09
C LYS A 87 -30.26 3.53 -2.83
N VAL A 88 -29.33 4.47 -2.77
CA VAL A 88 -28.43 4.65 -1.61
C VAL A 88 -29.21 5.02 -0.34
N ALA A 89 -30.18 5.93 -0.45
CA ALA A 89 -31.07 6.30 0.66
C ALA A 89 -31.91 5.10 1.12
N TYR A 90 -32.47 4.33 0.19
CA TYR A 90 -33.23 3.11 0.49
C TYR A 90 -32.37 2.03 1.17
N ASP A 91 -31.19 1.72 0.64
CA ASP A 91 -30.30 0.71 1.21
C ASP A 91 -29.89 1.08 2.66
N SER A 92 -29.70 2.38 2.91
CA SER A 92 -29.40 2.94 4.24
C SER A 92 -30.59 2.80 5.19
N LEU A 93 -31.81 3.16 4.75
CA LEU A 93 -33.03 3.03 5.53
C LEU A 93 -33.35 1.57 5.88
N ARG A 94 -33.23 0.66 4.92
CA ARG A 94 -33.46 -0.78 5.13
C ARG A 94 -32.53 -1.34 6.20
N SER A 95 -31.24 -1.04 6.10
CA SER A 95 -30.23 -1.53 7.04
C SER A 95 -30.48 -0.98 8.45
N TYR A 96 -30.86 0.30 8.55
CA TYR A 96 -31.20 0.93 9.82
C TYR A 96 -32.44 0.31 10.48
N ILE A 97 -33.52 0.10 9.73
CA ILE A 97 -34.74 -0.54 10.26
C ILE A 97 -34.43 -1.94 10.79
N ALA A 98 -33.67 -2.74 10.02
CA ALA A 98 -33.27 -4.07 10.45
C ALA A 98 -32.38 -4.05 11.70
N PHE A 99 -31.49 -3.06 11.83
CA PHE A 99 -30.71 -2.85 13.05
C PHE A 99 -31.60 -2.51 14.26
N CYS A 100 -32.51 -1.55 14.11
CA CYS A 100 -33.44 -1.14 15.17
C CYS A 100 -34.32 -2.31 15.64
N ASP A 101 -34.79 -3.14 14.71
CA ASP A 101 -35.52 -4.37 15.01
C ASP A 101 -34.69 -5.35 15.85
N ALA A 102 -33.41 -5.51 15.53
CA ALA A 102 -32.54 -6.44 16.24
C ALA A 102 -32.16 -5.98 17.66
N VAL A 103 -32.24 -4.66 17.94
CA VAL A 103 -31.96 -4.09 19.27
C VAL A 103 -33.21 -3.66 20.01
N ASP A 104 -34.39 -4.02 19.50
CA ASP A 104 -35.71 -3.73 20.07
C ASP A 104 -35.95 -2.24 20.36
N VAL A 105 -35.71 -1.38 19.36
CA VAL A 105 -35.96 0.07 19.43
C VAL A 105 -36.79 0.52 18.22
N ASP A 106 -37.72 1.46 18.41
CA ASP A 106 -38.51 1.99 17.29
C ASP A 106 -37.64 2.84 16.34
N PRO A 107 -37.50 2.45 15.05
CA PRO A 107 -36.68 3.17 14.09
C PRO A 107 -37.17 4.59 13.77
N PHE A 108 -38.44 4.92 13.99
CA PHE A 108 -38.98 6.25 13.63
C PHE A 108 -39.05 7.20 14.83
N THR A 109 -38.18 7.01 15.82
CA THR A 109 -38.06 7.85 17.01
C THR A 109 -36.65 8.40 17.18
N GLU A 110 -36.52 9.42 18.03
CA GLU A 110 -35.21 9.95 18.43
C GLU A 110 -34.32 8.87 19.05
N SER A 111 -34.92 8.01 19.89
CA SER A 111 -34.18 6.92 20.55
C SER A 111 -33.59 5.93 19.53
N GLY A 112 -34.34 5.57 18.47
CA GLY A 112 -33.85 4.74 17.38
C GLY A 112 -32.71 5.43 16.62
N TYR A 113 -32.89 6.72 16.32
CA TYR A 113 -31.87 7.51 15.63
C TYR A 113 -30.56 7.52 16.42
N LEU A 114 -30.61 7.84 17.72
CA LEU A 114 -29.42 7.91 18.57
C LEU A 114 -28.81 6.53 18.83
N LYS A 115 -29.60 5.45 18.84
CA LYS A 115 -29.05 4.09 18.93
C LYS A 115 -28.19 3.71 17.72
N PHE A 116 -28.43 4.33 16.57
CA PHE A 116 -27.64 4.11 15.36
C PHE A 116 -26.53 5.16 15.16
N ALA A 117 -26.88 6.45 15.24
CA ALA A 117 -26.02 7.58 14.90
C ALA A 117 -25.36 8.28 16.10
N GLY A 118 -25.81 7.97 17.32
CA GLY A 118 -25.35 8.62 18.55
C GLY A 118 -23.88 8.33 18.89
N ASN A 119 -23.38 8.98 19.95
CA ASN A 119 -21.99 8.85 20.38
C ASN A 119 -21.61 7.40 20.77
N ASP A 120 -22.57 6.64 21.29
CA ASP A 120 -22.44 5.21 21.61
C ASP A 120 -23.26 4.33 20.64
N GLY A 121 -23.59 4.87 19.47
CA GLY A 121 -24.43 4.22 18.47
C GLY A 121 -23.69 3.22 17.58
N GLU A 122 -24.45 2.46 16.80
CA GLU A 122 -23.96 1.45 15.86
C GLU A 122 -22.84 1.95 14.94
N LEU A 123 -22.94 3.17 14.40
CA LEU A 123 -21.91 3.71 13.50
C LEU A 123 -20.55 3.86 14.22
N ARG A 124 -20.54 4.22 15.50
CA ARG A 124 -19.32 4.35 16.32
C ARG A 124 -18.79 2.98 16.72
N HIS A 125 -19.66 2.01 17.04
CA HIS A 125 -19.27 0.60 17.19
C HIS A 125 -18.55 0.08 15.95
N ARG A 126 -19.12 0.28 14.76
CA ARG A 126 -18.51 -0.18 13.50
C ARG A 126 -17.17 0.49 13.20
N ILE A 127 -16.97 1.75 13.63
CA ILE A 127 -15.66 2.40 13.56
C ILE A 127 -14.67 1.71 14.51
N LYS A 128 -15.08 1.40 15.75
CA LYS A 128 -14.25 0.70 16.73
C LYS A 128 -13.82 -0.69 16.26
N MET A 129 -14.66 -1.37 15.49
CA MET A 129 -14.33 -2.68 14.92
C MET A 129 -13.34 -2.60 13.75
N TYR A 130 -13.05 -1.42 13.20
CA TYR A 130 -12.19 -1.26 12.04
C TYR A 130 -10.70 -1.37 12.40
N HIS A 131 -10.07 -2.47 11.97
CA HIS A 131 -8.64 -2.74 12.19
C HIS A 131 -7.90 -2.78 10.85
N PRO A 132 -7.33 -1.65 10.37
CA PRO A 132 -6.72 -1.57 9.04
C PRO A 132 -5.44 -2.39 8.88
N SER A 133 -4.76 -2.75 9.98
CA SER A 133 -3.56 -3.60 9.96
C SER A 133 -3.88 -5.07 9.72
N LYS A 134 -5.10 -5.51 10.05
CA LYS A 134 -5.51 -6.91 9.98
C LYS A 134 -6.01 -7.25 8.57
N ARG A 135 -5.36 -8.20 7.94
CA ARG A 135 -5.66 -8.71 6.59
C ARG A 135 -6.90 -9.60 6.64
N LEU A 136 -7.64 -9.66 5.53
CA LEU A 136 -8.92 -10.36 5.47
C LEU A 136 -8.83 -11.84 5.89
N TRP A 137 -7.70 -12.49 5.59
CA TRP A 137 -7.48 -13.91 5.88
C TRP A 137 -7.15 -14.21 7.35
N GLU A 138 -6.83 -13.18 8.15
CA GLU A 138 -6.61 -13.28 9.60
C GLU A 138 -7.92 -13.28 10.40
N TYR A 139 -9.04 -13.02 9.74
CA TYR A 139 -10.36 -13.08 10.34
C TYR A 139 -10.99 -14.47 10.19
N ASN A 140 -11.79 -14.83 11.18
CA ASN A 140 -12.63 -16.01 11.15
C ASN A 140 -13.91 -15.76 10.36
N HIS A 141 -14.61 -16.84 10.00
CA HIS A 141 -15.92 -16.71 9.37
C HIS A 141 -16.90 -16.03 10.34
N GLY A 142 -17.58 -14.99 9.87
CA GLY A 142 -18.56 -14.25 10.65
C GLY A 142 -18.00 -13.02 11.37
N ASP A 143 -16.67 -12.89 11.46
CA ASP A 143 -16.03 -11.74 12.10
C ASP A 143 -16.44 -10.43 11.43
N GLU A 144 -16.63 -9.39 12.25
CA GLU A 144 -16.91 -8.03 11.80
C GLU A 144 -15.60 -7.32 11.41
N ILE A 145 -15.61 -6.63 10.25
CA ILE A 145 -14.45 -5.90 9.74
C ILE A 145 -14.45 -4.42 10.18
N GLY A 146 -15.62 -3.89 10.54
CA GLY A 146 -15.81 -2.46 10.81
C GLY A 146 -15.76 -1.57 9.55
N ILE A 147 -15.78 -0.25 9.75
CA ILE A 147 -15.73 0.78 8.69
C ILE A 147 -14.87 1.98 9.11
N LYS A 148 -14.31 2.69 8.12
CA LYS A 148 -13.64 3.98 8.36
C LYS A 148 -14.64 5.04 8.85
N GLU A 149 -14.19 5.99 9.66
CA GLU A 149 -15.03 7.11 10.13
C GLU A 149 -15.64 7.93 8.98
N ALA A 150 -14.85 8.24 7.93
CA ALA A 150 -15.38 8.90 6.73
C ALA A 150 -16.51 8.09 6.05
N SER A 151 -16.44 6.76 6.11
CA SER A 151 -17.51 5.89 5.59
C SER A 151 -18.75 5.92 6.48
N ALA A 152 -18.58 6.00 7.80
CA ALA A 152 -19.69 6.23 8.74
C ALA A 152 -20.35 7.60 8.50
N GLY A 153 -19.57 8.65 8.26
CA GLY A 153 -20.08 9.98 7.90
C GLY A 153 -20.92 9.97 6.61
N ASN A 154 -20.43 9.30 5.56
CA ASN A 154 -21.18 9.12 4.31
C ASN A 154 -22.48 8.32 4.51
N GLN A 155 -22.42 7.25 5.31
CA GLN A 155 -23.62 6.46 5.66
C GLN A 155 -24.62 7.29 6.46
N LEU A 156 -24.16 8.07 7.45
CA LEU A 156 -25.00 8.97 8.23
C LEU A 156 -25.68 10.02 7.34
N SER A 157 -24.96 10.60 6.38
CA SER A 157 -25.52 11.58 5.45
C SER A 157 -26.68 10.98 4.63
N ALA A 158 -26.45 9.83 3.99
CA ALA A 158 -27.47 9.12 3.24
C ALA A 158 -28.67 8.70 4.11
N PHE A 159 -28.40 8.23 5.32
CA PHE A 159 -29.40 7.85 6.31
C PHE A 159 -30.25 9.06 6.76
N ARG A 160 -29.64 10.20 7.05
CA ARG A 160 -30.34 11.44 7.41
C ARG A 160 -31.26 11.90 6.29
N SER A 161 -30.82 11.84 5.03
CA SER A 161 -31.69 12.11 3.88
C SER A 161 -32.88 11.15 3.80
N ALA A 162 -32.68 9.87 4.09
CA ALA A 162 -33.77 8.90 4.09
C ALA A 162 -34.81 9.15 5.20
N LEU A 163 -34.37 9.52 6.41
CA LEU A 163 -35.29 9.87 7.50
C LEU A 163 -36.00 11.22 7.26
N ASP A 164 -35.32 12.19 6.66
CA ASP A 164 -35.94 13.44 6.21
C ASP A 164 -37.06 13.16 5.18
N TRP A 165 -36.84 12.21 4.27
CA TRP A 165 -37.88 11.76 3.32
C TRP A 165 -39.05 11.05 4.02
N CYS A 166 -38.83 10.50 5.21
CA CYS A 166 -39.90 9.99 6.08
C CYS A 166 -40.63 11.12 6.86
N ALA A 167 -40.19 12.38 6.72
CA ALA A 167 -40.65 13.57 7.42
C ALA A 167 -40.37 13.54 8.94
N LEU A 168 -39.18 13.08 9.33
CA LEU A 168 -38.69 13.13 10.71
C LEU A 168 -37.81 14.36 10.96
N PRO A 169 -37.77 14.90 12.20
CA PRO A 169 -37.00 16.09 12.58
C PRO A 169 -35.51 15.77 12.78
N VAL A 170 -34.86 15.22 11.76
CA VAL A 170 -33.48 14.73 11.82
C VAL A 170 -32.47 15.83 12.15
N ALA A 171 -32.75 17.08 11.73
CA ALA A 171 -31.90 18.23 12.01
C ALA A 171 -31.80 18.56 13.51
N ASP A 172 -32.87 18.29 14.27
CA ASP A 172 -32.88 18.49 15.72
C ASP A 172 -32.10 17.36 16.40
N TRP A 173 -32.40 16.10 16.04
CA TRP A 173 -31.70 14.93 16.59
C TRP A 173 -30.19 14.93 16.30
N ALA A 174 -29.78 15.48 15.17
CA ALA A 174 -28.39 15.62 14.78
C ALA A 174 -27.55 16.45 15.78
N ARG A 175 -28.19 17.31 16.59
CA ARG A 175 -27.52 18.15 17.60
C ARG A 175 -27.17 17.37 18.87
N HIS A 176 -27.74 16.18 19.05
CA HIS A 176 -27.55 15.37 20.27
C HIS A 176 -26.36 14.42 20.21
N HIS A 177 -25.53 14.49 19.17
CA HIS A 177 -24.31 13.71 19.07
C HIS A 177 -23.24 14.46 18.29
N ARG A 178 -21.99 14.01 18.42
CA ARG A 178 -20.85 14.60 17.71
C ARG A 178 -20.86 14.17 16.24
N GLY A 179 -20.46 15.09 15.36
CA GLY A 179 -20.25 14.78 13.95
C GLY A 179 -19.11 13.77 13.73
N PHE A 180 -19.10 13.11 12.58
CA PHE A 180 -17.96 12.31 12.13
C PHE A 180 -16.94 13.23 11.46
N THR A 181 -15.67 13.15 11.87
CA THR A 181 -14.62 13.94 11.23
C THR A 181 -14.31 13.34 9.86
N GLY A 182 -14.53 14.11 8.80
CA GLY A 182 -14.28 13.70 7.42
C GLY A 182 -12.80 13.69 7.03
N GLN A 183 -11.89 13.44 7.98
CA GLN A 183 -10.45 13.35 7.68
C GLN A 183 -10.23 12.19 6.71
N SER A 184 -9.71 12.54 5.53
CA SER A 184 -9.28 11.54 4.57
C SER A 184 -7.98 10.95 5.08
N THR A 185 -7.88 9.62 5.13
CA THR A 185 -6.56 8.99 5.25
C THR A 185 -5.76 9.37 4.01
N PRO A 186 -4.58 10.01 4.13
CA PRO A 186 -3.68 10.26 3.01
C PRO A 186 -3.39 8.99 2.23
N PHE A 187 -2.98 9.14 0.97
CA PHE A 187 -2.42 8.00 0.26
C PHE A 187 -1.08 7.62 0.90
N VAL A 188 -0.65 6.38 0.73
CA VAL A 188 0.70 5.99 1.14
C VAL A 188 1.61 6.14 -0.08
N GLY A 189 2.65 6.96 0.05
CA GLY A 189 3.68 7.12 -0.98
C GLY A 189 4.36 5.80 -1.33
N TYR A 190 5.08 5.76 -2.45
CA TYR A 190 6.05 4.69 -2.65
C TYR A 190 7.20 4.86 -1.66
N SER A 191 7.65 3.77 -1.07
CA SER A 191 8.91 3.75 -0.32
C SER A 191 10.10 3.83 -1.28
N GLU A 192 11.28 4.19 -0.79
CA GLU A 192 12.49 4.31 -1.61
C GLU A 192 12.83 3.02 -2.41
N PRO A 193 12.73 1.79 -1.85
CA PRO A 193 12.93 0.57 -2.64
C PRO A 193 11.85 0.37 -3.73
N GLU A 194 10.60 0.74 -3.44
CA GLU A 194 9.52 0.68 -4.43
C GLU A 194 9.77 1.68 -5.57
N GLU A 195 10.18 2.91 -5.24
CA GLU A 195 10.51 3.95 -6.21
C GLU A 195 11.63 3.51 -7.15
N LYS A 196 12.77 3.08 -6.60
CA LYS A 196 13.92 2.61 -7.40
C LYS A 196 13.52 1.48 -8.35
N LEU A 197 12.76 0.49 -7.87
CA LEU A 197 12.26 -0.60 -8.69
C LEU A 197 11.33 -0.10 -9.80
N LEU A 198 10.36 0.75 -9.45
CA LEU A 198 9.36 1.26 -10.39
C LEU A 198 9.99 2.12 -11.48
N VAL A 199 10.82 3.10 -11.12
CA VAL A 199 11.50 3.98 -12.07
C VAL A 199 12.39 3.16 -13.00
N ALA A 200 13.22 2.25 -12.47
CA ALA A 200 14.10 1.42 -13.29
C ALA A 200 13.30 0.58 -14.32
N ARG A 201 12.22 -0.09 -13.90
CA ARG A 201 11.42 -0.95 -14.77
C ARG A 201 10.61 -0.17 -15.79
N LEU A 202 9.95 0.92 -15.37
CA LEU A 202 9.12 1.73 -16.25
C LEU A 202 9.97 2.47 -17.28
N SER A 203 11.11 3.03 -16.87
CA SER A 203 12.06 3.68 -17.78
C SER A 203 12.60 2.70 -18.81
N ASN A 204 13.10 1.55 -18.38
CA ASN A 204 13.61 0.54 -19.29
C ASN A 204 12.57 0.14 -20.37
N VAL A 205 11.35 -0.15 -19.97
CA VAL A 205 10.27 -0.51 -20.90
C VAL A 205 9.94 0.62 -21.85
N PHE A 206 9.82 1.84 -21.32
CA PHE A 206 9.53 3.01 -22.13
C PHE A 206 10.62 3.23 -23.18
N TYR A 207 11.89 3.34 -22.76
CA TYR A 207 12.98 3.63 -23.67
C TYR A 207 13.19 2.48 -24.67
N ALA A 208 13.16 1.21 -24.23
CA ALA A 208 13.37 0.06 -25.10
C ALA A 208 12.28 -0.04 -26.17
N LEU A 209 11.01 0.07 -25.79
CA LEU A 209 9.90 -0.06 -26.72
C LEU A 209 9.70 1.19 -27.58
N ALA A 210 9.78 2.40 -27.00
CA ALA A 210 9.62 3.64 -27.77
C ALA A 210 10.65 3.75 -28.89
N THR A 211 11.92 3.41 -28.60
CA THR A 211 12.99 3.46 -29.61
C THR A 211 12.74 2.48 -30.75
N GLN A 212 12.36 1.23 -30.43
CA GLN A 212 12.03 0.22 -31.44
C GLN A 212 10.81 0.60 -32.28
N LEU A 213 9.77 1.17 -31.66
CA LEU A 213 8.54 1.62 -32.34
C LEU A 213 8.82 2.81 -33.27
N ILE A 214 9.56 3.81 -32.79
CA ILE A 214 9.98 4.98 -33.59
C ILE A 214 10.79 4.51 -34.79
N ALA A 215 11.82 3.70 -34.56
CA ALA A 215 12.69 3.21 -35.63
C ALA A 215 11.91 2.42 -36.70
N ALA A 216 10.93 1.60 -36.28
CA ALA A 216 10.09 0.86 -37.23
C ALA A 216 9.22 1.80 -38.08
N LYS A 217 8.62 2.82 -37.44
CA LYS A 217 7.74 3.77 -38.11
C LYS A 217 8.50 4.70 -39.07
N GLU A 218 9.67 5.19 -38.69
CA GLU A 218 10.48 6.10 -39.50
C GLU A 218 11.14 5.40 -40.70
N ASN A 219 11.55 4.14 -40.53
CA ASN A 219 12.13 3.35 -41.60
C ASN A 219 11.09 2.62 -42.45
N ASN A 220 9.78 2.80 -42.19
CA ASN A 220 8.68 2.07 -42.81
C ASN A 220 8.86 0.53 -42.78
N THR A 221 9.46 0.00 -41.71
CA THR A 221 9.67 -1.44 -41.55
C THR A 221 8.50 -2.08 -40.80
N PRO A 222 8.01 -3.26 -41.23
CA PRO A 222 7.00 -4.00 -40.48
C PRO A 222 7.51 -4.35 -39.08
N LEU A 223 6.67 -4.12 -38.06
CA LEU A 223 6.99 -4.56 -36.70
C LEU A 223 7.01 -6.09 -36.62
N PRO A 224 7.98 -6.70 -35.92
CA PRO A 224 7.94 -8.12 -35.62
C PRO A 224 6.73 -8.48 -34.75
N ALA A 225 6.38 -9.76 -34.66
CA ALA A 225 5.23 -10.21 -33.86
C ALA A 225 5.34 -9.86 -32.37
N THR A 226 6.57 -9.83 -31.85
CA THR A 226 6.89 -9.42 -30.48
C THR A 226 8.15 -8.54 -30.46
N LEU A 227 8.24 -7.64 -29.48
CA LEU A 227 9.44 -6.85 -29.19
C LEU A 227 10.04 -7.33 -27.86
N PRO A 228 11.36 -7.57 -27.80
CA PRO A 228 12.02 -7.96 -26.57
C PRO A 228 12.22 -6.76 -25.63
N ILE A 229 12.05 -7.01 -24.34
CA ILE A 229 12.55 -6.15 -23.25
C ILE A 229 13.37 -7.02 -22.29
N VAL A 230 14.46 -6.47 -21.74
CA VAL A 230 15.31 -7.17 -20.78
C VAL A 230 14.92 -6.73 -19.37
N ILE A 231 14.70 -7.66 -18.45
CA ILE A 231 14.32 -7.37 -17.06
C ILE A 231 15.39 -7.98 -16.15
N ALA A 232 16.20 -7.13 -15.52
CA ALA A 232 17.25 -7.52 -14.58
C ALA A 232 16.66 -7.95 -13.21
N LEU A 233 16.73 -9.23 -12.86
CA LEU A 233 16.28 -9.84 -11.61
C LEU A 233 17.51 -10.22 -10.75
N GLY A 234 18.13 -9.21 -10.12
CA GLY A 234 19.41 -9.37 -9.44
C GLY A 234 20.54 -9.55 -10.46
N GLU A 235 21.35 -10.60 -10.30
CA GLU A 235 22.42 -10.97 -11.26
C GLU A 235 21.89 -11.66 -12.53
N HIS A 236 20.57 -11.94 -12.60
CA HIS A 236 19.95 -12.61 -13.73
C HIS A 236 19.22 -11.63 -14.62
N GLU A 237 19.16 -11.89 -15.92
CA GLU A 237 18.35 -11.13 -16.87
C GLU A 237 17.31 -12.03 -17.52
N GLU A 238 16.05 -11.58 -17.55
CA GLU A 238 14.99 -12.27 -18.27
C GLU A 238 14.51 -11.44 -19.46
N VAL A 239 14.49 -12.06 -20.65
CA VAL A 239 13.97 -11.43 -21.87
C VAL A 239 12.46 -11.69 -21.97
N VAL A 240 11.67 -10.63 -21.87
CA VAL A 240 10.21 -10.69 -22.04
C VAL A 240 9.83 -10.26 -23.44
N GLN A 241 8.99 -11.08 -24.08
CA GLN A 241 8.46 -10.81 -25.41
C GLN A 241 7.12 -10.08 -25.30
N ILE A 242 7.09 -8.81 -25.71
CA ILE A 242 5.88 -7.97 -25.68
C ILE A 242 5.20 -8.00 -27.06
N PRO A 243 3.93 -8.41 -27.17
CA PRO A 243 3.25 -8.52 -28.45
C PRO A 243 3.05 -7.16 -29.10
N THR A 244 3.22 -7.06 -30.42
CA THR A 244 3.00 -5.81 -31.18
C THR A 244 1.57 -5.69 -31.71
N SER A 245 0.88 -6.81 -31.90
CA SER A 245 -0.48 -6.84 -32.46
C SER A 245 -1.48 -6.07 -31.60
N LEU A 246 -2.24 -5.19 -32.26
CA LEU A 246 -3.34 -4.44 -31.67
C LEU A 246 -4.65 -5.24 -31.60
N ASP A 247 -4.67 -6.42 -32.23
CA ASP A 247 -5.81 -7.32 -32.22
C ASP A 247 -6.01 -7.96 -30.84
N ILE A 248 -7.27 -8.29 -30.55
CA ILE A 248 -7.63 -9.00 -29.33
C ILE A 248 -7.91 -10.45 -29.68
N LYS A 249 -7.24 -11.37 -28.97
CA LYS A 249 -7.59 -12.80 -29.02
C LYS A 249 -9.00 -12.96 -28.41
N ALA A 250 -9.94 -13.45 -29.22
CA ALA A 250 -11.39 -13.51 -29.05
C ALA A 250 -11.93 -13.46 -27.60
N GLY A 251 -12.91 -12.58 -27.35
CA GLY A 251 -13.67 -12.60 -26.08
C GLY A 251 -14.56 -11.39 -25.76
N GLY A 252 -14.53 -10.31 -26.55
CA GLY A 252 -15.40 -9.17 -26.27
C GLY A 252 -15.35 -8.13 -27.37
N SER A 253 -16.02 -8.39 -28.49
CA SER A 253 -16.36 -7.30 -29.40
C SER A 253 -17.33 -6.36 -28.67
N LYS A 254 -16.97 -5.07 -28.58
CA LYS A 254 -17.99 -4.04 -28.43
C LYS A 254 -18.94 -4.14 -29.62
N LYS A 255 -20.16 -3.62 -29.49
CA LYS A 255 -21.16 -3.59 -30.58
C LYS A 255 -20.63 -2.92 -31.86
N ASP A 256 -19.56 -2.14 -31.73
CA ASP A 256 -19.02 -1.25 -32.75
C ASP A 256 -17.75 -1.83 -33.43
N GLY A 257 -17.32 -3.05 -33.07
CA GLY A 257 -16.15 -3.72 -33.65
C GLY A 257 -14.77 -3.16 -33.24
N THR A 258 -14.71 -1.99 -32.60
CA THR A 258 -13.48 -1.37 -32.10
C THR A 258 -13.15 -1.82 -30.68
N ALA A 259 -11.89 -2.22 -30.46
CA ALA A 259 -11.42 -2.63 -29.14
C ALA A 259 -9.90 -2.42 -29.00
N VAL A 260 -9.43 -2.30 -27.75
CA VAL A 260 -8.03 -1.94 -27.43
C VAL A 260 -7.31 -3.13 -26.79
N ASN A 261 -6.23 -3.60 -27.41
CA ASN A 261 -5.32 -4.54 -26.77
C ASN A 261 -4.35 -3.80 -25.83
N HIS A 262 -4.64 -3.79 -24.53
CA HIS A 262 -3.82 -3.12 -23.52
C HIS A 262 -2.43 -3.73 -23.31
N ALA A 263 -2.18 -4.95 -23.81
CA ALA A 263 -0.89 -5.62 -23.72
C ALA A 263 0.00 -5.39 -24.95
N ALA A 264 -0.52 -4.72 -25.99
CA ALA A 264 0.25 -4.40 -27.18
C ALA A 264 1.38 -3.42 -26.84
N ALA A 265 2.54 -3.59 -27.47
CA ALA A 265 3.76 -2.85 -27.18
C ALA A 265 3.53 -1.33 -27.10
N PHE A 266 2.87 -0.74 -28.11
CA PHE A 266 2.55 0.70 -28.12
C PHE A 266 1.70 1.12 -26.91
N ASN A 267 0.60 0.41 -26.66
CA ASN A 267 -0.34 0.73 -25.57
C ASN A 267 0.31 0.56 -24.19
N LEU A 268 1.21 -0.41 -24.05
CA LEU A 268 2.01 -0.64 -22.85
C LEU A 268 3.03 0.49 -22.63
N THR A 269 3.74 0.92 -23.69
CA THR A 269 4.67 2.06 -23.67
C THR A 269 3.98 3.34 -23.22
N MET A 270 2.76 3.60 -23.71
CA MET A 270 1.97 4.77 -23.28
C MET A 270 1.54 4.69 -21.82
N GLY A 271 1.26 3.49 -21.30
CA GLY A 271 1.05 3.27 -19.88
C GLY A 271 2.29 3.54 -19.02
N ALA A 272 3.46 3.08 -19.47
CA ALA A 272 4.73 3.36 -18.79
C ALA A 272 5.03 4.87 -18.80
N ALA A 273 4.85 5.53 -19.95
CA ALA A 273 5.01 6.97 -20.10
C ALA A 273 4.10 7.76 -19.16
N TYR A 274 2.85 7.34 -18.96
CA TYR A 274 1.95 7.98 -17.99
C TYR A 274 2.55 7.99 -16.57
N HIS A 275 3.12 6.87 -16.10
CA HIS A 275 3.68 6.78 -14.75
C HIS A 275 5.00 7.52 -14.62
N LEU A 276 5.85 7.49 -15.65
CA LEU A 276 7.06 8.30 -15.70
C LEU A 276 6.73 9.79 -15.70
N MET A 277 5.69 10.21 -16.42
CA MET A 277 5.19 11.59 -16.35
C MET A 277 4.75 11.93 -14.92
N CYS A 278 4.05 11.03 -14.22
CA CYS A 278 3.69 11.23 -12.81
C CYS A 278 4.93 11.40 -11.92
N PHE A 279 5.97 10.59 -12.14
CA PHE A 279 7.24 10.66 -11.40
C PHE A 279 7.96 12.00 -11.64
N PHE A 280 8.20 12.37 -12.90
CA PHE A 280 8.94 13.59 -13.24
C PHE A 280 8.18 14.88 -12.88
N THR A 281 6.85 14.90 -12.98
CA THR A 281 6.06 16.13 -12.83
C THR A 281 5.28 16.22 -11.53
N SER A 282 5.07 15.09 -10.83
CA SER A 282 4.19 14.98 -9.66
C SER A 282 2.75 15.44 -9.88
N LEU A 283 2.31 15.56 -11.13
CA LEU A 283 0.96 16.01 -11.48
C LEU A 283 -0.12 14.96 -11.15
N ASN A 284 -1.35 15.42 -10.94
CA ASN A 284 -2.49 14.55 -10.73
C ASN A 284 -2.92 13.86 -12.03
N ASP A 285 -3.67 12.75 -11.93
CA ASP A 285 -4.18 11.97 -13.09
C ASP A 285 -4.83 12.84 -14.19
N SER A 286 -5.74 13.74 -13.81
CA SER A 286 -6.41 14.62 -14.78
C SER A 286 -5.44 15.58 -15.47
N ASN A 287 -4.42 16.05 -14.75
CA ASN A 287 -3.43 16.97 -15.29
C ASN A 287 -2.52 16.25 -16.28
N VAL A 288 -1.96 15.10 -15.89
CA VAL A 288 -1.11 14.27 -16.76
C VAL A 288 -1.83 13.91 -18.06
N ARG A 289 -3.11 13.53 -18.00
CA ARG A 289 -3.91 13.17 -19.19
C ARG A 289 -4.24 14.36 -20.11
N SER A 290 -4.25 15.57 -19.55
CA SER A 290 -4.59 16.79 -20.31
C SER A 290 -3.40 17.41 -21.03
N ILE A 291 -2.18 16.89 -20.82
CA ILE A 291 -1.00 17.36 -21.51
C ILE A 291 -1.15 17.01 -23.01
N SER A 292 -1.04 18.02 -23.85
CA SER A 292 -1.28 17.95 -25.28
C SER A 292 -0.12 18.56 -26.09
N HIS A 293 -0.14 18.31 -27.40
CA HIS A 293 0.73 19.00 -28.34
C HIS A 293 0.38 20.50 -28.45
N PRO A 294 1.38 21.37 -28.70
CA PRO A 294 2.82 21.11 -28.74
C PRO A 294 3.47 21.18 -27.35
N VAL A 295 4.57 20.43 -27.12
CA VAL A 295 5.37 20.55 -25.90
C VAL A 295 6.39 21.69 -26.07
N LYS A 296 6.40 22.66 -25.14
CA LYS A 296 7.32 23.80 -25.19
C LYS A 296 8.59 23.52 -24.39
N VAL A 297 9.71 23.38 -25.10
CA VAL A 297 11.04 23.23 -24.49
C VAL A 297 11.62 24.63 -24.24
N HIS A 298 12.08 24.90 -23.01
CA HIS A 298 12.70 26.17 -22.64
C HIS A 298 14.13 25.90 -22.15
N ILE A 299 15.12 26.40 -22.88
CA ILE A 299 16.52 26.36 -22.43
C ILE A 299 16.76 27.66 -21.67
N GLU A 300 17.05 27.59 -20.37
CA GLU A 300 17.30 28.81 -19.59
C GLU A 300 18.63 29.45 -20.01
N GLU A 301 18.60 30.75 -20.34
CA GLU A 301 19.78 31.46 -20.85
C GLU A 301 20.87 31.67 -19.79
N ARG A 302 20.52 31.57 -18.50
CA ARG A 302 21.40 31.90 -17.37
C ARG A 302 22.43 30.82 -17.06
N ASP A 303 22.12 29.57 -17.40
CA ASP A 303 23.00 28.42 -17.24
C ASP A 303 22.86 27.52 -18.48
N LYS A 304 23.73 27.72 -19.48
CA LYS A 304 23.64 27.09 -20.81
C LYS A 304 23.70 25.55 -20.79
N THR A 305 23.94 24.96 -19.63
CA THR A 305 24.01 23.52 -19.36
C THR A 305 22.68 22.94 -18.85
N LEU A 306 21.72 23.78 -18.43
CA LEU A 306 20.48 23.35 -17.79
C LEU A 306 19.31 23.36 -18.78
N GLU A 307 19.09 22.23 -19.47
CA GLU A 307 17.89 22.04 -20.28
C GLU A 307 16.67 21.83 -19.37
N THR A 308 15.61 22.62 -19.56
CA THR A 308 14.31 22.37 -18.94
C THR A 308 13.20 22.22 -19.98
N VAL A 309 12.18 21.44 -19.66
CA VAL A 309 10.96 21.37 -20.48
C VAL A 309 9.79 21.76 -19.59
N ARG A 310 9.10 22.83 -19.96
CA ARG A 310 7.86 23.24 -19.29
C ARG A 310 6.71 22.53 -19.97
N VAL A 311 5.99 21.74 -19.18
CA VAL A 311 4.80 21.05 -19.64
C VAL A 311 3.59 21.65 -18.94
N SER A 312 2.68 22.19 -19.74
CA SER A 312 1.49 22.88 -19.25
C SER A 312 0.26 21.96 -19.35
N SER A 313 -0.59 22.04 -18.35
CA SER A 313 -1.86 21.32 -18.25
C SER A 313 -2.95 22.27 -17.78
N TYR A 314 -4.18 22.08 -18.23
CA TYR A 314 -5.31 22.87 -17.75
C TYR A 314 -6.13 22.08 -16.71
N LYS A 315 -6.52 22.74 -15.61
CA LYS A 315 -7.35 22.16 -14.54
C LYS A 315 -8.78 22.74 -14.61
N PRO A 316 -9.76 22.04 -15.21
CA PRO A 316 -11.10 22.60 -15.44
C PRO A 316 -11.84 23.00 -14.17
N ARG A 317 -11.73 22.18 -13.12
CA ARG A 317 -12.42 22.41 -11.83
C ARG A 317 -11.90 23.62 -11.04
N ALA A 318 -10.68 24.06 -11.32
CA ALA A 318 -10.06 25.22 -10.68
C ALA A 318 -9.87 26.40 -11.65
N ASN A 319 -10.31 26.24 -12.91
CA ASN A 319 -10.11 27.19 -14.00
C ASN A 319 -8.69 27.78 -14.04
N LYS A 320 -7.66 26.92 -13.98
CA LYS A 320 -6.26 27.35 -13.86
C LYS A 320 -5.32 26.45 -14.66
N GLU A 321 -4.31 27.06 -15.28
CA GLU A 321 -3.15 26.37 -15.86
C GLU A 321 -2.18 25.92 -14.77
N VAL A 322 -1.68 24.70 -14.92
CA VAL A 322 -0.72 24.05 -14.04
C VAL A 322 0.48 23.69 -14.88
N ASP A 323 1.64 24.19 -14.49
CA ASP A 323 2.90 23.92 -15.15
C ASP A 323 3.74 22.95 -14.32
N ALA A 324 4.50 22.11 -15.00
CA ALA A 324 5.57 21.31 -14.42
C ALA A 324 6.87 21.52 -15.22
N LEU A 325 8.00 21.51 -14.52
CA LEU A 325 9.33 21.59 -15.11
C LEU A 325 9.98 20.20 -15.05
N LEU A 326 10.37 19.69 -16.22
CA LEU A 326 11.27 18.53 -16.31
C LEU A 326 12.71 19.02 -16.48
N LEU A 327 13.64 18.46 -15.72
CA LEU A 327 15.04 18.88 -15.65
C LEU A 327 15.95 17.93 -16.44
N GLY A 328 17.00 18.48 -17.06
CA GLY A 328 17.97 17.74 -17.88
C GLY A 328 19.22 17.27 -17.12
N GLU A 329 19.61 17.96 -16.04
CA GLU A 329 20.67 17.57 -15.08
C GLU A 329 20.91 18.75 -14.12
N THR A 330 20.78 18.56 -12.78
CA THR A 330 21.58 19.23 -11.69
C THR A 330 20.91 19.27 -10.30
N PHE A 331 19.59 19.22 -10.14
CA PHE A 331 18.95 19.40 -8.81
C PHE A 331 18.54 18.11 -8.09
N ASP A 332 18.18 17.05 -8.83
CA ASP A 332 17.70 15.77 -8.29
C ASP A 332 18.36 14.65 -9.13
N VAL A 333 19.19 13.81 -8.50
CA VAL A 333 20.00 12.79 -9.19
C VAL A 333 19.11 11.82 -9.96
N ASP A 334 17.90 11.56 -9.44
CA ASP A 334 17.00 10.53 -9.96
C ASP A 334 16.08 11.03 -11.09
N LYS A 335 16.01 12.34 -11.34
CA LYS A 335 15.11 12.95 -12.36
C LYS A 335 15.80 13.52 -13.60
N ARG A 336 17.11 13.30 -13.73
CA ARG A 336 17.98 13.81 -14.82
C ARG A 336 17.49 13.46 -16.23
N ASP A 337 16.85 12.30 -16.39
CA ASP A 337 16.35 11.84 -17.69
C ASP A 337 15.01 12.49 -18.13
N GLY A 338 14.45 13.43 -17.36
CA GLY A 338 13.13 14.00 -17.62
C GLY A 338 13.00 14.67 -19.01
N VAL A 339 14.02 15.44 -19.42
CA VAL A 339 14.04 16.09 -20.75
C VAL A 339 14.14 15.07 -21.89
N LYS A 340 15.00 14.06 -21.72
CA LYS A 340 15.17 12.97 -22.69
C LYS A 340 13.88 12.16 -22.82
N PHE A 341 13.23 11.88 -21.70
CA PHE A 341 11.93 11.20 -21.63
C PHE A 341 10.87 11.95 -22.45
N ILE A 342 10.65 13.24 -22.17
CA ILE A 342 9.56 13.99 -22.80
C ILE A 342 9.78 14.21 -24.30
N LYS A 343 11.03 14.48 -24.73
CA LYS A 343 11.38 14.60 -26.15
C LYS A 343 11.08 13.30 -26.91
N LEU A 344 11.42 12.15 -26.32
CA LEU A 344 11.14 10.84 -26.92
C LEU A 344 9.64 10.53 -26.96
N LEU A 345 8.91 10.85 -25.89
CA LEU A 345 7.45 10.68 -25.83
C LEU A 345 6.74 11.55 -26.87
N GLU A 346 7.14 12.83 -27.00
CA GLU A 346 6.57 13.73 -28.00
C GLU A 346 6.79 13.18 -29.42
N ARG A 347 8.00 12.71 -29.73
CA ARG A 347 8.32 12.09 -31.03
C ARG A 347 7.47 10.84 -31.28
N LEU A 348 7.38 9.92 -30.32
CA LEU A 348 6.54 8.72 -30.42
C LEU A 348 5.07 9.09 -30.63
N SER A 349 4.56 10.07 -29.87
CA SER A 349 3.18 10.54 -29.93
C SER A 349 2.85 11.12 -31.32
N LYS A 350 3.73 11.97 -31.89
CA LYS A 350 3.53 12.54 -33.24
C LYS A 350 3.53 11.48 -34.36
N LEU A 351 4.33 10.42 -34.22
CA LEU A 351 4.45 9.37 -35.24
C LEU A 351 3.24 8.43 -35.31
N TYR A 352 2.51 8.27 -34.20
CA TYR A 352 1.40 7.32 -34.10
C TYR A 352 0.03 7.97 -33.85
N GLY A 353 0.02 9.24 -33.46
CA GLY A 353 -1.17 10.01 -33.12
C GLY A 353 -1.43 11.15 -34.10
N ASN A 354 -2.40 11.98 -33.75
CA ASN A 354 -2.64 13.22 -34.47
C ASN A 354 -1.67 14.30 -33.97
N THR A 355 -1.25 15.19 -34.87
CA THR A 355 -0.30 16.26 -34.58
C THR A 355 -0.96 17.63 -34.49
N LYS A 356 -2.29 17.70 -34.28
CA LYS A 356 -2.97 18.99 -34.18
C LYS A 356 -2.77 19.57 -32.78
N ASP A 357 -2.71 20.89 -32.70
CA ASP A 357 -2.66 21.59 -31.42
C ASP A 357 -3.85 21.18 -30.54
N GLY A 358 -3.57 20.80 -29.31
CA GLY A 358 -4.58 20.30 -28.36
C GLY A 358 -4.78 18.78 -28.37
N ASP A 359 -4.17 18.03 -29.28
CA ASP A 359 -4.23 16.57 -29.25
C ASP A 359 -3.43 16.00 -28.07
N PRO A 360 -3.96 15.02 -27.32
CA PRO A 360 -3.32 14.50 -26.11
C PRO A 360 -2.01 13.77 -26.43
N LEU A 361 -0.99 13.95 -25.59
CA LEU A 361 0.28 13.21 -25.73
C LEU A 361 0.11 11.71 -25.51
N LEU A 362 -0.74 11.34 -24.53
CA LEU A 362 -0.96 9.98 -24.07
C LEU A 362 -2.27 9.44 -24.62
N PHE A 363 -2.20 8.35 -25.37
CA PHE A 363 -3.37 7.69 -25.93
C PHE A 363 -3.12 6.19 -26.10
N THR A 364 -4.16 5.44 -26.47
CA THR A 364 -4.04 4.05 -26.91
C THR A 364 -4.54 3.89 -28.32
N LEU A 365 -3.98 2.93 -29.05
CA LEU A 365 -4.47 2.50 -30.36
C LEU A 365 -5.44 1.34 -30.21
N ASN A 366 -6.51 1.37 -31.00
CA ASN A 366 -7.43 0.25 -31.16
C ASN A 366 -6.92 -0.77 -32.19
N ASN A 367 -7.65 -1.87 -32.36
CA ASN A 367 -7.38 -2.93 -33.35
C ASN A 367 -7.31 -2.44 -34.80
N ALA A 368 -7.87 -1.28 -35.15
CA ALA A 368 -7.76 -0.67 -36.47
C ALA A 368 -6.58 0.32 -36.57
N ALA A 369 -5.66 0.33 -35.59
CA ALA A 369 -4.55 1.27 -35.47
C ALA A 369 -4.95 2.75 -35.39
N ASN A 370 -6.20 3.04 -35.05
CA ASN A 370 -6.69 4.39 -34.80
C ASN A 370 -6.57 4.75 -33.33
N VAL A 371 -6.39 6.04 -33.04
CA VAL A 371 -6.44 6.59 -31.68
C VAL A 371 -7.81 6.25 -31.05
N SER A 372 -7.80 5.66 -29.87
CA SER A 372 -9.02 5.30 -29.13
C SER A 372 -9.49 6.46 -28.27
N ASP A 373 -10.81 6.66 -28.22
CA ASP A 373 -11.48 7.67 -27.39
C ASP A 373 -11.28 7.48 -25.87
N SER A 374 -10.74 6.33 -25.44
CA SER A 374 -10.58 6.01 -24.03
C SER A 374 -9.18 5.50 -23.67
N PHE A 375 -8.48 6.24 -22.81
CA PHE A 375 -7.22 5.81 -22.19
C PHE A 375 -7.50 5.04 -20.88
N ASN A 376 -7.75 3.72 -21.00
CA ASN A 376 -8.11 2.87 -19.86
C ASN A 376 -6.86 2.40 -19.07
N LEU A 377 -6.32 3.30 -18.26
CA LEU A 377 -5.13 3.05 -17.44
C LEU A 377 -5.30 1.87 -16.48
N ARG A 378 -6.52 1.56 -16.00
CA ARG A 378 -6.76 0.44 -15.09
C ARG A 378 -6.38 -0.89 -15.73
N GLU A 379 -6.77 -1.11 -16.98
CA GLU A 379 -6.45 -2.35 -17.68
C GLU A 379 -4.99 -2.38 -18.14
N ILE A 380 -4.41 -1.25 -18.54
CA ILE A 380 -2.98 -1.14 -18.88
C ILE A 380 -2.11 -1.45 -17.65
N ASN A 381 -2.44 -0.88 -16.48
CA ASN A 381 -1.68 -1.13 -15.25
C ASN A 381 -1.70 -2.61 -14.84
N LYS A 382 -2.80 -3.34 -15.08
CA LYS A 382 -2.83 -4.79 -14.83
C LYS A 382 -1.82 -5.54 -15.70
N LYS A 383 -1.57 -5.08 -16.93
CA LYS A 383 -0.59 -5.67 -17.84
C LYS A 383 0.83 -5.28 -17.42
N LEU A 384 1.09 -3.99 -17.18
CA LEU A 384 2.38 -3.49 -16.71
C LEU A 384 2.86 -4.21 -15.46
N VAL A 385 2.05 -4.25 -14.41
CA VAL A 385 2.43 -4.84 -13.11
C VAL A 385 2.84 -6.31 -13.25
N ASN A 386 2.14 -7.09 -14.08
CA ASN A 386 2.44 -8.49 -14.30
C ASN A 386 3.66 -8.69 -15.23
N GLN A 387 3.70 -7.99 -16.37
CA GLN A 387 4.76 -8.14 -17.37
C GLN A 387 6.11 -7.63 -16.87
N LEU A 388 6.10 -6.60 -16.00
CA LEU A 388 7.31 -6.00 -15.45
C LEU A 388 7.71 -6.58 -14.09
N HIS A 389 6.95 -7.57 -13.62
CA HIS A 389 7.21 -8.24 -12.34
C HIS A 389 7.33 -7.28 -11.16
N LEU A 390 6.40 -6.32 -11.04
CA LEU A 390 6.43 -5.27 -10.02
C LEU A 390 5.95 -5.81 -8.67
N LEU A 391 6.77 -6.67 -8.06
CA LEU A 391 6.51 -7.26 -6.76
C LEU A 391 6.69 -6.25 -5.62
N SER A 392 5.86 -6.38 -4.60
CA SER A 392 5.99 -5.62 -3.35
C SER A 392 7.18 -6.14 -2.55
N PRO A 393 8.04 -5.27 -2.00
CA PRO A 393 9.07 -5.67 -1.03
C PRO A 393 8.46 -6.33 0.22
N ASN A 394 7.23 -5.95 0.58
CA ASN A 394 6.55 -6.43 1.79
C ASN A 394 5.71 -7.71 1.56
N ARG A 395 5.92 -8.40 0.43
CA ARG A 395 5.10 -9.57 0.04
C ARG A 395 5.21 -10.75 0.99
N ALA A 396 6.34 -10.89 1.68
CA ALA A 396 6.57 -11.93 2.69
C ALA A 396 5.52 -11.93 3.80
N GLY A 397 4.88 -10.79 4.11
CA GLY A 397 3.79 -10.77 5.07
C GLY A 397 2.55 -11.60 4.67
N ASN A 398 2.45 -12.05 3.40
CA ASN A 398 1.38 -12.96 2.94
C ASN A 398 1.76 -14.44 3.07
N LEU A 399 2.99 -14.76 3.48
CA LEU A 399 3.48 -16.12 3.57
C LEU A 399 2.56 -17.05 4.39
N PRO A 400 2.00 -16.66 5.56
CA PRO A 400 1.05 -17.51 6.30
C PRO A 400 -0.18 -17.88 5.47
N TRP A 401 -0.66 -16.94 4.66
CA TRP A 401 -1.81 -17.15 3.80
C TRP A 401 -1.49 -18.02 2.58
N PHE A 402 -0.36 -17.79 1.92
CA PHE A 402 0.06 -18.64 0.81
C PHE A 402 0.34 -20.08 1.26
N LYS A 403 0.89 -20.28 2.46
CA LYS A 403 1.03 -21.59 3.11
C LYS A 403 -0.33 -22.27 3.30
N THR A 404 -1.31 -21.54 3.83
CA THR A 404 -2.68 -22.04 4.01
C THR A 404 -3.31 -22.46 2.68
N LEU A 405 -3.12 -21.67 1.63
CA LEU A 405 -3.60 -21.99 0.29
C LEU A 405 -2.90 -23.22 -0.30
N PHE A 406 -1.57 -23.32 -0.18
CA PHE A 406 -0.79 -24.44 -0.69
C PHE A 406 -1.27 -25.78 -0.13
N TYR A 407 -1.39 -25.89 1.20
CA TYR A 407 -1.88 -27.11 1.83
C TYR A 407 -3.37 -27.37 1.56
N GLY A 408 -4.20 -26.32 1.49
CA GLY A 408 -5.59 -26.44 1.05
C GLY A 408 -5.68 -27.09 -0.35
N TYR A 409 -4.90 -26.59 -1.30
CA TYR A 409 -4.86 -27.13 -2.65
C TYR A 409 -4.26 -28.55 -2.71
N ARG A 410 -3.22 -28.87 -1.92
CA ARG A 410 -2.71 -30.26 -1.77
C ARG A 410 -3.81 -31.22 -1.32
N ASN A 411 -4.71 -30.76 -0.45
CA ASN A 411 -5.87 -31.52 0.03
C ASN A 411 -7.09 -31.46 -0.90
N GLN A 412 -6.95 -30.97 -2.14
CA GLN A 412 -8.05 -30.75 -3.10
C GLN A 412 -9.17 -29.87 -2.56
N GLN A 413 -8.80 -28.85 -1.77
CA GLN A 413 -9.70 -27.84 -1.23
C GLN A 413 -9.35 -26.46 -1.79
N ALA A 414 -10.37 -25.65 -2.05
CA ALA A 414 -10.23 -24.22 -2.27
C ALA A 414 -10.87 -23.44 -1.12
N ILE A 415 -10.25 -22.31 -0.76
CA ILE A 415 -10.76 -21.40 0.26
C ILE A 415 -11.34 -20.17 -0.44
N THR A 416 -12.66 -20.04 -0.41
CA THR A 416 -13.34 -18.81 -0.83
C THR A 416 -13.36 -17.85 0.36
N LEU A 417 -12.68 -16.72 0.20
CA LEU A 417 -12.65 -15.64 1.17
C LEU A 417 -13.20 -14.36 0.53
N LYS A 418 -14.20 -13.74 1.16
CA LYS A 418 -14.80 -12.49 0.67
C LYS A 418 -15.48 -11.69 1.77
N LYS A 419 -15.71 -10.41 1.52
CA LYS A 419 -16.52 -9.53 2.37
C LYS A 419 -18.00 -9.68 2.01
N THR A 420 -18.87 -9.86 3.00
CA THR A 420 -20.33 -9.93 2.81
C THR A 420 -21.03 -8.99 3.78
N VAL A 421 -22.26 -8.60 3.49
CA VAL A 421 -23.08 -7.79 4.39
C VAL A 421 -24.08 -8.71 5.08
N ASN A 422 -24.11 -8.68 6.42
CA ASN A 422 -25.08 -9.46 7.18
C ASN A 422 -26.46 -8.77 7.21
N HIS A 423 -27.45 -9.39 7.86
CA HIS A 423 -28.82 -8.84 7.94
C HIS A 423 -28.90 -7.48 8.67
N LEU A 424 -27.93 -7.15 9.52
CA LEU A 424 -27.82 -5.86 10.23
C LEU A 424 -27.11 -4.77 9.40
N GLY A 425 -26.70 -5.06 8.16
CA GLY A 425 -25.94 -4.10 7.36
C GLY A 425 -24.44 -4.00 7.72
N ARG A 426 -23.94 -4.86 8.61
CA ARG A 426 -22.52 -4.93 8.97
C ARG A 426 -21.73 -5.69 7.91
N THR A 427 -20.51 -5.24 7.66
CA THR A 427 -19.57 -5.97 6.79
C THR A 427 -18.86 -7.04 7.59
N VAL A 428 -19.09 -8.30 7.23
CA VAL A 428 -18.55 -9.48 7.89
C VAL A 428 -17.77 -10.37 6.92
N VAL A 429 -16.90 -11.21 7.46
CA VAL A 429 -16.07 -12.13 6.69
C VAL A 429 -16.82 -13.41 6.33
N HIS A 430 -16.87 -13.72 5.04
CA HIS A 430 -17.32 -15.01 4.54
C HIS A 430 -16.11 -15.85 4.12
N LYS A 431 -15.84 -16.89 4.90
CA LYS A 431 -14.77 -17.86 4.64
C LYS A 431 -15.42 -19.23 4.49
N LYS A 432 -15.24 -19.85 3.33
CA LYS A 432 -15.79 -21.17 3.00
C LYS A 432 -14.72 -22.03 2.38
N VAL A 433 -14.60 -23.28 2.86
CA VAL A 433 -13.72 -24.29 2.28
C VAL A 433 -14.59 -25.25 1.48
N GLU A 434 -14.20 -25.50 0.23
CA GLU A 434 -14.94 -26.36 -0.69
C GLU A 434 -13.99 -27.32 -1.40
N ALA A 435 -14.46 -28.54 -1.67
CA ALA A 435 -13.73 -29.48 -2.50
C ALA A 435 -13.68 -28.97 -3.95
N ILE A 436 -12.57 -29.22 -4.63
CA ILE A 436 -12.36 -28.80 -6.02
C ILE A 436 -11.84 -29.94 -6.89
N ALA A 437 -11.97 -29.78 -8.20
CA ALA A 437 -11.41 -30.71 -9.17
C ALA A 437 -9.88 -30.79 -9.05
N LYS A 438 -9.33 -32.00 -9.28
CA LYS A 438 -7.89 -32.29 -9.24
C LYS A 438 -7.06 -31.33 -10.10
N THR A 439 -7.55 -30.94 -11.28
CA THR A 439 -6.87 -29.98 -12.16
C THR A 439 -6.72 -28.60 -11.51
N GLY A 440 -7.80 -28.10 -10.89
CA GLY A 440 -7.78 -26.85 -10.13
C GLY A 440 -6.88 -26.92 -8.90
N ALA A 441 -6.85 -28.08 -8.22
CA ALA A 441 -5.96 -28.33 -7.09
C ALA A 441 -4.48 -28.27 -7.48
N VAL A 442 -4.10 -28.93 -8.57
CA VAL A 442 -2.72 -28.88 -9.09
C VAL A 442 -2.33 -27.45 -9.46
N GLN A 443 -3.19 -26.73 -10.20
CA GLN A 443 -2.90 -25.34 -10.58
C GLN A 443 -2.79 -24.42 -9.36
N GLY A 444 -3.68 -24.58 -8.38
CA GLY A 444 -3.65 -23.80 -7.14
C GLY A 444 -2.41 -24.07 -6.29
N ALA A 445 -2.02 -25.33 -6.14
CA ALA A 445 -0.82 -25.73 -5.40
C ALA A 445 0.46 -25.21 -6.09
N THR A 446 0.57 -25.34 -7.42
CA THR A 446 1.73 -24.80 -8.16
C THR A 446 1.81 -23.27 -8.09
N ASN A 447 0.68 -22.56 -8.23
CA ASN A 447 0.67 -21.09 -8.13
C ASN A 447 0.96 -20.59 -6.71
N SER A 448 0.49 -21.29 -5.68
CA SER A 448 0.76 -20.91 -4.28
C SER A 448 2.20 -21.21 -3.90
N ALA A 449 2.77 -22.34 -4.37
CA ALA A 449 4.19 -22.63 -4.26
C ALA A 449 5.05 -21.54 -4.93
N TYR A 450 4.69 -21.08 -6.12
CA TYR A 450 5.35 -19.93 -6.75
C TYR A 450 5.33 -18.69 -5.84
N CYS A 451 4.17 -18.35 -5.28
CA CYS A 451 4.03 -17.17 -4.42
C CYS A 451 4.79 -17.30 -3.10
N ILE A 452 4.92 -18.51 -2.55
CA ILE A 452 5.73 -18.80 -1.37
C ILE A 452 7.20 -18.58 -1.69
N LEU A 453 7.71 -19.22 -2.75
CA LEU A 453 9.11 -19.12 -3.15
C LEU A 453 9.48 -17.68 -3.50
N SER A 454 8.60 -16.95 -4.19
CA SER A 454 8.85 -15.55 -4.52
C SER A 454 8.93 -14.66 -3.28
N CYS A 455 8.40 -15.06 -2.11
CA CYS A 455 8.58 -14.30 -0.87
C CYS A 455 10.01 -14.36 -0.32
N TYR A 456 10.82 -15.35 -0.70
CA TYR A 456 12.20 -15.54 -0.23
C TYR A 456 13.25 -15.07 -1.23
N THR A 457 12.88 -14.85 -2.48
CA THR A 457 13.83 -14.47 -3.52
C THR A 457 13.20 -13.61 -4.61
N ASP A 458 14.01 -12.74 -5.20
CA ASP A 458 13.70 -12.03 -6.44
C ASP A 458 14.27 -12.74 -7.68
N LEU A 459 14.94 -13.89 -7.51
CA LEU A 459 15.47 -14.68 -8.61
C LEU A 459 14.34 -15.28 -9.47
N PRO A 460 14.59 -15.51 -10.77
CA PRO A 460 13.64 -16.20 -11.64
C PRO A 460 13.31 -17.60 -11.10
N LEU A 461 12.02 -17.89 -10.89
CA LEU A 461 11.57 -19.22 -10.46
C LEU A 461 11.28 -20.18 -11.62
N LYS A 462 11.39 -19.68 -12.85
CA LYS A 462 11.20 -20.42 -14.10
C LYS A 462 12.43 -21.26 -14.41
N ASN A 463 12.25 -22.42 -15.05
CA ASN A 463 13.35 -23.30 -15.45
C ASN A 463 14.23 -23.89 -14.33
N ILE A 464 13.83 -23.77 -13.05
CA ILE A 464 14.56 -24.40 -11.94
C ILE A 464 14.42 -25.93 -12.01
N LEU A 465 15.55 -26.62 -11.97
CA LEU A 465 15.66 -28.07 -12.01
C LEU A 465 15.63 -28.70 -10.61
N LEU A 466 15.11 -29.92 -10.52
CA LEU A 466 15.18 -30.79 -9.34
C LEU A 466 16.38 -31.76 -9.45
N PRO A 467 16.93 -32.24 -8.31
CA PRO A 467 16.57 -31.89 -6.93
C PRO A 467 17.15 -30.55 -6.47
N LEU A 468 16.56 -29.99 -5.41
CA LEU A 468 17.15 -28.88 -4.67
C LEU A 468 18.24 -29.38 -3.74
N THR A 469 19.16 -28.50 -3.37
CA THR A 469 20.21 -28.77 -2.38
C THR A 469 20.07 -27.82 -1.20
N TYR A 470 20.39 -28.29 -0.01
CA TYR A 470 20.15 -27.58 1.25
C TYR A 470 21.44 -27.54 2.04
N SER A 471 21.84 -26.35 2.50
CA SER A 471 22.95 -26.21 3.45
C SER A 471 22.53 -26.66 4.85
N GLU A 472 23.50 -26.71 5.76
CA GLU A 472 23.22 -26.67 7.19
C GLU A 472 22.67 -25.30 7.59
N LYS A 473 22.09 -25.23 8.79
CA LYS A 473 21.62 -23.97 9.38
C LYS A 473 22.82 -23.07 9.69
N ASP A 474 22.81 -21.85 9.19
CA ASP A 474 23.84 -20.85 9.47
C ASP A 474 23.67 -20.22 10.87
N SER A 475 24.57 -19.30 11.23
CA SER A 475 24.57 -18.58 12.51
C SER A 475 23.29 -17.78 12.74
N ASP A 476 22.71 -17.27 11.68
CA ASP A 476 21.56 -16.36 11.70
C ASP A 476 20.24 -17.13 11.65
N GLY A 477 20.34 -18.46 11.56
CA GLY A 477 19.26 -19.40 11.58
C GLY A 477 18.55 -19.63 10.26
N TYR A 478 19.22 -19.28 9.17
CA TYR A 478 18.78 -19.52 7.80
C TYR A 478 19.43 -20.78 7.22
N ILE A 479 18.80 -21.29 6.17
CA ILE A 479 19.27 -22.39 5.36
C ILE A 479 19.29 -21.92 3.93
N THR A 480 20.43 -22.09 3.27
CA THR A 480 20.58 -21.80 1.86
C THR A 480 19.99 -22.96 1.05
N VAL A 481 19.04 -22.61 0.18
CA VAL A 481 18.45 -23.50 -0.82
C VAL A 481 19.08 -23.20 -2.16
N SER A 482 19.81 -24.17 -2.71
CA SER A 482 20.56 -24.02 -3.95
C SER A 482 20.02 -24.92 -5.06
N PHE A 483 20.04 -24.42 -6.29
CA PHE A 483 19.44 -25.07 -7.45
C PHE A 483 20.13 -24.69 -8.76
N ASN A 484 19.83 -25.47 -9.81
CA ASN A 484 20.38 -25.24 -11.15
C ASN A 484 19.25 -24.88 -12.13
N TYR A 485 19.56 -23.98 -13.07
CA TYR A 485 18.69 -23.65 -14.18
C TYR A 485 19.00 -24.53 -15.40
N ARG A 486 18.03 -24.67 -16.31
CA ARG A 486 18.22 -25.34 -17.61
C ARG A 486 19.37 -24.80 -18.47
N ASN A 487 19.68 -23.52 -18.33
CA ASN A 487 20.78 -22.88 -19.07
C ASN A 487 22.16 -23.12 -18.42
N GLY A 488 22.23 -23.93 -17.36
CA GLY A 488 23.47 -24.24 -16.64
C GLY A 488 23.85 -23.20 -15.58
N LEU A 489 23.11 -22.10 -15.44
CA LEU A 489 23.33 -21.14 -14.36
C LEU A 489 22.93 -21.74 -13.00
N HIS A 490 23.58 -21.26 -11.95
CA HIS A 490 23.30 -21.62 -10.58
C HIS A 490 22.57 -20.49 -9.86
N GLY A 491 21.63 -20.84 -8.98
CA GLY A 491 20.92 -19.88 -8.14
C GLY A 491 20.76 -20.42 -6.73
N CYS A 492 20.64 -19.50 -5.76
CA CYS A 492 20.34 -19.86 -4.39
C CYS A 492 19.54 -18.75 -3.69
N PHE A 493 18.82 -19.12 -2.64
CA PHE A 493 18.18 -18.17 -1.73
C PHE A 493 18.15 -18.73 -0.31
N ASN A 494 17.99 -17.84 0.67
CA ASN A 494 17.96 -18.20 2.08
C ASN A 494 16.52 -18.28 2.60
N VAL A 495 16.25 -19.28 3.43
CA VAL A 495 14.97 -19.43 4.14
C VAL A 495 15.23 -19.63 5.64
N PRO A 496 14.36 -19.12 6.53
CA PRO A 496 14.46 -19.43 7.95
C PRO A 496 14.35 -20.94 8.17
N ALA A 497 15.10 -21.49 9.13
CA ALA A 497 15.03 -22.92 9.45
C ALA A 497 13.62 -23.39 9.79
N SER A 498 12.77 -22.52 10.36
CA SER A 498 11.35 -22.78 10.65
C SER A 498 10.51 -23.08 9.41
N ASP A 499 10.92 -22.59 8.23
CA ASP A 499 10.20 -22.76 6.98
C ASP A 499 10.82 -23.81 6.05
N LEU A 500 11.93 -24.46 6.44
CA LEU A 500 12.56 -25.52 5.66
C LEU A 500 11.58 -26.65 5.30
N ALA A 501 10.74 -27.06 6.25
CA ALA A 501 9.74 -28.11 6.04
C ALA A 501 8.77 -27.74 4.90
N LEU A 502 8.38 -26.47 4.82
CA LEU A 502 7.52 -25.97 3.75
C LEU A 502 8.22 -26.05 2.39
N ILE A 503 9.51 -25.70 2.31
CA ILE A 503 10.27 -25.79 1.06
C ILE A 503 10.43 -27.26 0.62
N LYS A 504 10.73 -28.16 1.55
CA LYS A 504 10.78 -29.61 1.29
C LYS A 504 9.43 -30.18 0.85
N ASP A 505 8.32 -29.70 1.41
CA ASP A 505 6.99 -30.10 0.97
C ASP A 505 6.68 -29.63 -0.46
N ILE A 506 7.13 -28.43 -0.83
CA ILE A 506 7.03 -27.92 -2.20
C ILE A 506 7.88 -28.77 -3.16
N GLU A 507 9.12 -29.08 -2.78
CA GLU A 507 10.00 -29.95 -3.56
C GLU A 507 9.41 -31.36 -3.72
N HIS A 508 8.87 -31.93 -2.64
CA HIS A 508 8.23 -33.23 -2.65
C HIS A 508 7.02 -33.25 -3.58
N TYR A 509 6.16 -32.24 -3.49
CA TYR A 509 5.03 -32.04 -4.41
C TYR A 509 5.49 -31.93 -5.88
N ALA A 510 6.59 -31.22 -6.14
CA ALA A 510 7.16 -31.10 -7.47
C ALA A 510 7.66 -32.45 -8.00
N ASN A 511 8.33 -33.25 -7.16
CA ASN A 511 8.76 -34.61 -7.48
C ASN A 511 7.58 -35.54 -7.81
N GLU A 512 6.53 -35.55 -6.97
CA GLU A 512 5.30 -36.34 -7.24
C GLU A 512 4.65 -35.98 -8.59
N ASN A 513 4.77 -34.73 -9.03
CA ASN A 513 4.26 -34.30 -10.33
C ASN A 513 5.20 -34.71 -11.47
N ALA A 514 6.51 -34.57 -11.27
CA ALA A 514 7.51 -34.98 -12.24
C ALA A 514 7.49 -36.51 -12.50
N ASP A 515 7.21 -37.32 -11.48
CA ASP A 515 7.12 -38.79 -11.59
C ASP A 515 5.98 -39.28 -12.50
N LYS A 516 4.97 -38.42 -12.72
CA LYS A 516 3.84 -38.71 -13.63
C LYS A 516 4.19 -38.42 -15.10
N HIS A 517 5.31 -37.77 -15.36
CA HIS A 517 5.74 -37.41 -16.71
C HIS A 517 6.68 -38.46 -17.31
N PRO A 518 6.71 -38.60 -18.65
CA PRO A 518 7.69 -39.45 -19.31
C PRO A 518 9.14 -39.06 -18.94
N LYS A 519 9.99 -40.05 -18.66
CA LYS A 519 11.39 -39.87 -18.22
C LYS A 519 12.29 -39.05 -19.17
N LYS A 520 11.85 -38.84 -20.41
CA LYS A 520 12.56 -38.00 -21.40
C LYS A 520 12.53 -36.51 -21.06
N TYR A 521 11.61 -36.08 -20.19
CA TYR A 521 11.49 -34.70 -19.78
C TYR A 521 12.27 -34.43 -18.49
N GLU A 522 12.88 -33.26 -18.42
CA GLU A 522 13.55 -32.79 -17.22
C GLU A 522 12.56 -32.57 -16.08
N ARG A 523 13.04 -32.72 -14.84
CA ARG A 523 12.26 -32.52 -13.62
C ARG A 523 12.35 -31.06 -13.21
N LEU A 524 11.25 -30.32 -13.30
CA LEU A 524 11.17 -28.90 -12.95
C LEU A 524 10.51 -28.71 -11.58
N LEU A 525 10.99 -27.72 -10.82
CA LEU A 525 10.42 -27.34 -9.53
C LEU A 525 8.96 -26.85 -9.67
N LEU A 526 8.69 -26.00 -10.67
CA LEU A 526 7.36 -25.41 -10.90
C LEU A 526 6.86 -25.69 -12.33
N THR A 527 6.48 -26.94 -12.59
CA THR A 527 5.98 -27.35 -13.92
C THR A 527 4.51 -27.02 -14.13
N ARG A 528 4.15 -26.65 -15.37
CA ARG A 528 2.78 -26.72 -15.90
C ARG A 528 2.67 -27.93 -16.82
N SER A 529 1.52 -28.60 -16.81
CA SER A 529 1.28 -29.75 -17.69
C SER A 529 0.09 -29.47 -18.61
N SER A 530 0.30 -29.66 -19.91
CA SER A 530 -0.77 -29.66 -20.91
C SER A 530 -0.64 -30.92 -21.75
N ARG A 531 -1.70 -31.73 -21.80
CA ARG A 531 -1.72 -33.02 -22.51
C ARG A 531 -0.55 -33.95 -22.13
N GLY A 532 -0.12 -33.92 -20.87
CA GLY A 532 0.98 -34.75 -20.36
C GLY A 532 2.39 -34.25 -20.69
N VAL A 533 2.53 -33.09 -21.32
CA VAL A 533 3.82 -32.47 -21.62
C VAL A 533 4.13 -31.38 -20.57
N PRO A 534 5.21 -31.55 -19.78
CA PRO A 534 5.67 -30.51 -18.87
C PRO A 534 6.24 -29.32 -19.66
N HIS A 535 5.86 -28.11 -19.27
CA HIS A 535 6.37 -26.86 -19.81
C HIS A 535 6.32 -25.77 -18.74
N ASP A 536 7.06 -24.68 -18.96
CA ASP A 536 7.00 -23.47 -18.14
C ASP A 536 5.86 -22.55 -18.58
N TRP A 537 5.60 -21.49 -17.83
CA TRP A 537 4.65 -20.44 -18.24
C TRP A 537 5.27 -19.44 -19.23
N GLU A 538 4.42 -18.76 -20.01
CA GLU A 538 4.82 -17.62 -20.82
C GLU A 538 5.04 -16.36 -19.95
N GLY A 539 6.06 -15.57 -20.30
CA GLY A 539 6.46 -14.37 -19.53
C GLY A 539 7.18 -14.68 -18.22
N ILE A 540 7.36 -13.64 -17.39
CA ILE A 540 8.09 -13.70 -16.11
C ILE A 540 7.31 -14.41 -15.03
N SER A 541 6.03 -14.04 -14.85
CA SER A 541 5.22 -14.51 -13.72
C SER A 541 4.02 -15.35 -14.19
N PRO A 542 3.77 -16.52 -13.56
CA PRO A 542 2.55 -17.29 -13.78
C PRO A 542 1.33 -16.68 -13.08
N ILE A 543 1.53 -15.66 -12.24
CA ILE A 543 0.54 -15.12 -11.30
C ILE A 543 -0.11 -13.86 -11.85
N SER A 544 -1.43 -13.89 -12.02
CA SER A 544 -2.19 -12.72 -12.47
C SER A 544 -2.67 -11.87 -11.29
N GLY A 545 -2.87 -10.56 -11.53
CA GLY A 545 -3.51 -9.70 -10.53
C GLY A 545 -4.95 -10.13 -10.19
N GLN A 546 -5.63 -10.82 -11.11
CA GLN A 546 -6.96 -11.40 -10.84
C GLN A 546 -6.88 -12.57 -9.84
N LEU A 547 -5.82 -13.38 -9.90
CA LEU A 547 -5.60 -14.45 -8.94
C LEU A 547 -5.37 -13.88 -7.53
N MET A 548 -4.56 -12.83 -7.39
CA MET A 548 -4.37 -12.13 -6.11
C MET A 548 -5.69 -11.65 -5.52
N GLY A 549 -6.56 -11.04 -6.34
CA GLY A 549 -7.90 -10.65 -5.91
C GLY A 549 -8.79 -11.84 -5.52
N THR A 550 -8.69 -12.96 -6.24
CA THR A 550 -9.42 -14.20 -5.92
C THR A 550 -8.97 -14.79 -4.58
N TRP A 551 -7.68 -14.71 -4.28
CA TRP A 551 -7.10 -15.10 -3.00
C TRP A 551 -7.24 -14.04 -1.92
N SER A 552 -7.99 -12.96 -2.15
CA SER A 552 -8.17 -11.89 -1.16
C SER A 552 -6.86 -11.26 -0.67
N VAL A 553 -5.84 -11.24 -1.52
CA VAL A 553 -4.62 -10.46 -1.30
C VAL A 553 -4.89 -9.04 -1.76
N GLU A 554 -4.75 -8.09 -0.85
CA GLU A 554 -5.04 -6.68 -1.13
C GLU A 554 -3.99 -6.06 -2.07
N PRO A 555 -4.34 -4.98 -2.81
CA PRO A 555 -3.36 -4.23 -3.60
C PRO A 555 -2.16 -3.82 -2.76
N ASN A 556 -0.96 -3.74 -3.36
CA ASN A 556 0.32 -3.45 -2.71
C ASN A 556 0.85 -4.54 -1.76
N HIS A 557 0.07 -5.57 -1.43
CA HIS A 557 0.56 -6.64 -0.56
C HIS A 557 1.34 -7.71 -1.31
N TYR A 558 1.11 -7.92 -2.61
CA TYR A 558 1.95 -8.84 -3.41
C TYR A 558 2.49 -8.16 -4.66
N TYR A 559 1.61 -7.56 -5.44
CA TYR A 559 1.98 -6.68 -6.55
C TYR A 559 1.83 -5.22 -6.15
N LEU A 560 2.77 -4.38 -6.58
CA LEU A 560 2.67 -2.92 -6.46
C LEU A 560 1.50 -2.39 -7.29
N SER A 561 0.74 -1.47 -6.71
CA SER A 561 -0.30 -0.73 -7.41
C SER A 561 0.29 0.55 -7.99
N LEU A 562 0.10 0.75 -9.29
CA LEU A 562 0.53 1.96 -10.00
C LEU A 562 -0.57 3.03 -9.94
N GLN A 563 -0.35 4.11 -9.20
CA GLN A 563 -1.29 5.23 -9.04
C GLN A 563 -0.56 6.58 -9.01
N SER A 564 -1.11 7.60 -9.68
CA SER A 564 -0.58 8.97 -9.65
C SER A 564 -0.55 9.56 -8.24
N SER A 565 -1.54 9.21 -7.41
CA SER A 565 -1.62 9.70 -6.03
C SER A 565 -0.46 9.20 -5.16
N ARG A 566 0.02 7.97 -5.36
CA ARG A 566 1.18 7.43 -4.63
C ARG A 566 2.49 8.11 -5.06
N TRP A 567 2.65 8.35 -6.38
CA TRP A 567 3.80 9.12 -6.89
C TRP A 567 3.83 10.52 -6.27
N ARG A 568 2.68 11.20 -6.29
CA ARG A 568 2.54 12.55 -5.77
C ARG A 568 2.75 12.63 -4.25
N GLU A 569 2.24 11.66 -3.50
CA GLU A 569 2.47 11.57 -2.06
C GLU A 569 3.97 11.38 -1.73
N MET A 570 4.63 10.47 -2.44
CA MET A 570 6.07 10.21 -2.27
C MET A 570 6.88 11.49 -2.52
N THR A 571 6.67 12.17 -3.65
CA THR A 571 7.41 13.41 -3.94
C THR A 571 7.06 14.50 -2.94
N SER A 572 5.80 14.58 -2.50
CA SER A 572 5.39 15.52 -1.45
C SER A 572 6.21 15.33 -0.18
N ASN A 573 6.36 14.08 0.25
CA ASN A 573 7.10 13.74 1.47
C ASN A 573 8.60 14.06 1.34
N GLN A 574 9.21 13.73 0.20
CA GLN A 574 10.61 14.06 -0.09
C GLN A 574 10.85 15.58 -0.06
N VAL A 575 10.07 16.35 -0.83
CA VAL A 575 10.23 17.80 -0.91
C VAL A 575 9.88 18.51 0.41
N TYR A 576 8.92 17.97 1.15
CA TYR A 576 8.63 18.45 2.50
C TYR A 576 9.81 18.24 3.45
N ALA A 577 10.47 17.08 3.39
CA ALA A 577 11.64 16.79 4.22
C ALA A 577 12.80 17.76 3.95
N ASP A 578 13.01 18.12 2.68
CA ASP A 578 14.14 18.97 2.26
C ASP A 578 13.86 20.48 2.39
N GLY A 579 12.63 20.92 2.10
CA GLY A 579 12.28 22.34 1.93
C GLY A 579 11.02 22.79 2.67
N GLY A 580 10.41 21.93 3.48
CA GLY A 580 9.23 22.23 4.29
C GLY A 580 7.94 22.49 3.50
N ILE A 581 6.93 23.04 4.19
CA ILE A 581 5.56 23.25 3.66
C ILE A 581 5.57 24.12 2.39
N GLN A 582 6.39 25.17 2.36
CA GLN A 582 6.42 26.13 1.24
C GLN A 582 6.96 25.48 -0.05
N ALA A 583 8.00 24.64 0.07
CA ALA A 583 8.53 23.89 -1.08
C ALA A 583 7.50 22.88 -1.62
N ALA A 584 6.86 22.10 -0.73
CA ALA A 584 5.80 21.17 -1.12
C ALA A 584 4.59 21.89 -1.74
N GLN A 585 4.22 23.06 -1.22
CA GLN A 585 3.14 23.88 -1.77
C GLN A 585 3.44 24.40 -3.16
N SER A 586 4.66 24.90 -3.37
CA SER A 586 5.13 25.39 -4.66
C SER A 586 5.12 24.28 -5.72
N LEU A 587 5.70 23.12 -5.39
CA LEU A 587 5.77 21.98 -6.31
C LEU A 587 4.38 21.44 -6.68
N LEU A 588 3.51 21.26 -5.68
CA LEU A 588 2.23 20.59 -5.89
C LEU A 588 1.16 21.54 -6.45
N GLY A 589 1.32 22.86 -6.32
CA GLY A 589 0.32 23.85 -6.74
C GLY A 589 -1.02 23.70 -5.99
N ASN A 590 -0.98 23.20 -4.76
CA ASN A 590 -2.14 22.99 -3.89
C ASN A 590 -2.34 24.19 -2.95
N THR A 591 -3.56 24.35 -2.41
CA THR A 591 -3.80 25.24 -1.27
C THR A 591 -3.21 24.62 0.01
N LEU A 592 -2.85 25.47 0.98
CA LEU A 592 -2.33 25.02 2.28
C LEU A 592 -3.32 24.04 2.97
N GLU A 593 -4.61 24.37 2.99
CA GLU A 593 -5.66 23.47 3.50
C GLU A 593 -5.71 22.10 2.79
N THR A 594 -5.42 22.06 1.49
CA THR A 594 -5.40 20.81 0.72
C THR A 594 -4.15 19.99 1.03
N LEU A 595 -3.02 20.65 1.30
CA LEU A 595 -1.79 20.01 1.76
C LEU A 595 -1.97 19.46 3.17
N ASP A 596 -2.51 20.26 4.10
CA ASP A 596 -2.78 19.86 5.48
C ASP A 596 -3.69 18.62 5.54
N ARG A 597 -4.73 18.60 4.71
CA ARG A 597 -5.70 17.50 4.69
C ARG A 597 -5.16 16.21 4.06
N ASN A 598 -4.32 16.31 3.03
CA ASN A 598 -4.04 15.17 2.15
C ASN A 598 -2.57 14.74 2.08
N TYR A 599 -1.62 15.60 2.46
CA TYR A 599 -0.18 15.41 2.16
C TYR A 599 0.78 15.78 3.32
N LEU A 600 0.34 16.55 4.32
CA LEU A 600 1.21 17.05 5.41
C LEU A 600 1.20 16.18 6.68
N ASN A 601 0.64 14.97 6.60
CA ASN A 601 0.65 14.03 7.73
C ASN A 601 1.83 13.04 7.67
N GLY A 602 2.90 13.36 6.92
CA GLY A 602 4.11 12.54 6.81
C GLY A 602 3.86 11.09 6.41
N ASP A 603 4.89 10.24 6.50
CA ASP A 603 4.66 8.78 6.46
C ASP A 603 3.96 8.38 7.77
N PRO A 604 2.77 7.75 7.74
CA PRO A 604 2.07 7.33 8.95
C PRO A 604 2.91 6.48 9.91
N ARG A 605 3.90 5.72 9.41
CA ARG A 605 4.83 4.93 10.23
C ARG A 605 5.82 5.83 10.96
N LEU A 606 6.45 6.78 10.26
CA LEU A 606 7.33 7.78 10.86
C LEU A 606 6.54 8.66 11.85
N ASN A 607 5.33 9.05 11.49
CA ASN A 607 4.45 9.81 12.36
C ASN A 607 4.04 9.04 13.61
N ASN A 608 3.81 7.74 13.54
CA ASN A 608 3.57 6.92 14.73
C ASN A 608 4.80 6.83 15.63
N VAL A 609 6.00 6.74 15.05
CA VAL A 609 7.27 6.78 15.81
C VAL A 609 7.46 8.13 16.49
N ILE A 610 7.31 9.23 15.74
CA ILE A 610 7.39 10.61 16.24
C ILE A 610 6.30 10.88 17.29
N THR A 611 5.08 10.38 17.09
CA THR A 611 3.97 10.52 18.03
C THR A 611 4.23 9.70 19.30
N SER A 612 4.77 8.48 19.19
CA SER A 612 5.19 7.68 20.35
C SER A 612 6.24 8.43 21.16
N GLN A 613 7.27 8.96 20.49
CA GLN A 613 8.31 9.80 21.10
C GLN A 613 7.71 11.06 21.76
N GLY A 614 6.78 11.74 21.09
CA GLY A 614 6.11 12.92 21.61
C GLY A 614 5.20 12.61 22.82
N ILE A 615 4.49 11.48 22.81
CA ILE A 615 3.67 11.01 23.94
C ILE A 615 4.56 10.70 25.14
N GLU A 616 5.70 10.05 24.93
CA GLU A 616 6.69 9.82 25.99
C GLU A 616 7.19 11.15 26.57
N VAL A 617 7.46 12.17 25.74
CA VAL A 617 7.87 13.50 26.25
C VAL A 617 6.77 14.12 27.09
N LEU A 618 5.52 14.08 26.62
CA LEU A 618 4.37 14.60 27.36
C LEU A 618 4.13 13.86 28.69
N GLN A 619 4.35 12.54 28.74
CA GLN A 619 4.24 11.74 29.97
C GLN A 619 5.29 12.13 31.02
N ASN A 620 6.42 12.69 30.61
CA ASN A 620 7.50 13.11 31.51
C ASN A 620 7.44 14.61 31.87
N ILE A 621 6.39 15.33 31.47
CA ILE A 621 6.14 16.71 31.90
C ILE A 621 5.25 16.68 33.15
N ASN A 622 5.66 17.37 34.21
CA ASN A 622 4.86 17.61 35.42
C ASN A 622 5.20 19.00 36.00
N ASP A 623 4.61 19.35 37.15
CA ASP A 623 4.78 20.68 37.79
C ASP A 623 6.25 21.04 38.11
N GLU A 624 7.14 20.05 38.15
CA GLU A 624 8.59 20.19 38.42
C GLU A 624 9.46 19.97 37.17
N THR A 625 8.90 19.52 36.04
CA THR A 625 9.67 19.10 34.85
C THR A 625 9.16 19.80 33.60
N ASN A 626 9.97 20.72 33.05
CA ASN A 626 9.59 21.47 31.86
C ASN A 626 9.80 20.68 30.55
N VAL A 627 9.27 21.20 29.44
CA VAL A 627 9.32 20.52 28.12
C VAL A 627 10.73 20.14 27.70
N GLU A 628 11.74 20.99 27.92
CA GLU A 628 13.12 20.70 27.54
C GLU A 628 13.76 19.67 28.46
N GLN A 629 13.40 19.67 29.76
CA GLN A 629 13.81 18.63 30.70
C GLN A 629 13.13 17.29 30.39
N ALA A 630 11.85 17.28 29.99
CA ALA A 630 11.13 16.08 29.59
C ALA A 630 11.65 15.51 28.27
N LYS A 631 11.96 16.36 27.28
CA LYS A 631 12.70 15.97 26.07
C LYS A 631 14.05 15.38 26.41
N ALA A 632 14.80 16.02 27.31
CA ALA A 632 16.08 15.51 27.78
C ALA A 632 15.94 14.19 28.55
N ILE A 633 14.88 13.98 29.32
CA ILE A 633 14.57 12.71 30.02
C ILE A 633 14.24 11.61 29.01
N VAL A 634 13.43 11.89 27.99
CA VAL A 634 13.11 10.91 26.94
C VAL A 634 14.32 10.61 26.06
N ALA A 635 15.12 11.62 25.71
CA ALA A 635 16.37 11.44 24.99
C ALA A 635 17.40 10.66 25.82
N LYS A 636 17.53 10.96 27.13
CA LYS A 636 18.41 10.25 28.07
C LYS A 636 17.93 8.83 28.36
N ARG A 637 16.61 8.59 28.42
CA ARG A 637 15.99 7.26 28.54
C ARG A 637 16.22 6.43 27.26
N ARG A 638 16.37 7.08 26.11
CA ARG A 638 16.70 6.45 24.82
C ARG A 638 18.21 6.32 24.56
N GLY A 639 19.06 6.59 25.55
CA GLY A 639 20.48 6.25 25.55
C GLY A 639 21.40 7.19 24.76
N ILE A 640 22.65 6.76 24.58
CA ILE A 640 23.71 7.49 23.87
C ILE A 640 23.31 7.61 22.38
N PRO A 641 23.35 8.80 21.76
CA PRO A 641 22.96 8.96 20.36
C PRO A 641 23.78 8.07 19.41
N ILE A 642 23.10 7.30 18.57
CA ILE A 642 23.74 6.48 17.53
C ILE A 642 23.87 7.28 16.23
N LEU A 643 25.10 7.37 15.74
CA LEU A 643 25.43 7.96 14.45
C LEU A 643 25.03 7.03 13.31
N SER A 644 24.43 7.60 12.26
CA SER A 644 24.09 6.88 11.04
C SER A 644 25.34 6.35 10.32
N HIS A 645 25.15 5.36 9.44
CA HIS A 645 26.26 4.75 8.70
C HIS A 645 27.05 5.77 7.85
N ASP A 646 26.38 6.78 7.27
CA ASP A 646 27.03 7.79 6.43
C ASP A 646 27.81 8.83 7.25
N GLU A 647 27.32 9.17 8.45
CA GLU A 647 28.07 9.99 9.41
C GLU A 647 29.29 9.24 9.93
N ALA A 648 29.13 7.95 10.24
CA ALA A 648 30.23 7.07 10.61
C ALA A 648 31.29 6.96 9.50
N LYS A 649 30.84 6.90 8.24
CA LYS A 649 31.73 6.86 7.06
C LYS A 649 32.54 8.15 6.93
N LYS A 650 31.92 9.32 7.07
CA LYS A 650 32.63 10.62 7.08
C LYS A 650 33.66 10.70 8.20
N MET A 651 33.33 10.22 9.41
CA MET A 651 34.28 10.21 10.53
C MET A 651 35.46 9.23 10.33
N ARG A 652 35.26 8.14 9.59
CA ARG A 652 36.35 7.22 9.19
C ARG A 652 37.27 7.83 8.14
N GLU A 653 36.72 8.59 7.19
CA GLU A 653 37.50 9.37 6.22
C GLU A 653 38.37 10.43 6.93
N GLU A 654 37.91 10.94 8.08
CA GLU A 654 38.65 11.83 8.99
C GLU A 654 39.56 11.09 10.02
N SER A 655 39.69 9.76 9.92
CA SER A 655 40.51 8.90 10.80
C SER A 655 40.14 8.92 12.29
N ILE A 656 38.90 9.26 12.65
CA ILE A 656 38.42 9.26 14.04
C ILE A 656 38.08 7.82 14.47
N LYS A 657 38.74 7.31 15.53
CA LYS A 657 38.59 5.93 16.01
C LYS A 657 37.64 5.83 17.21
N THR A 658 36.91 4.71 17.32
CA THR A 658 36.15 4.36 18.52
C THR A 658 37.08 4.03 19.69
N ASN A 659 36.68 4.44 20.89
CA ASN A 659 37.36 4.09 22.13
C ASN A 659 37.19 2.58 22.44
N PRO A 660 37.84 2.06 23.50
CA PRO A 660 37.72 0.65 23.87
C PRO A 660 36.28 0.18 24.15
N ASN A 661 35.39 1.08 24.57
CA ASN A 661 33.98 0.81 24.82
C ASN A 661 33.11 0.85 23.55
N GLY A 662 33.70 1.07 22.37
CA GLY A 662 32.97 1.16 21.10
C GLY A 662 32.32 2.52 20.83
N LEU A 663 32.64 3.55 21.61
CA LEU A 663 32.04 4.89 21.48
C LEU A 663 33.01 5.88 20.85
N VAL A 664 32.50 6.86 20.12
CA VAL A 664 33.27 8.01 19.62
C VAL A 664 32.99 9.21 20.51
N CYS A 665 34.03 10.00 20.79
CA CYS A 665 33.88 11.29 21.44
C CYS A 665 34.92 12.27 20.91
N ASN A 666 34.68 13.57 21.12
CA ASN A 666 35.61 14.65 20.75
C ASN A 666 36.76 14.83 21.77
N GLY A 667 36.98 13.86 22.67
CA GLY A 667 38.00 13.92 23.72
C GLY A 667 37.69 14.89 24.86
N GLN A 668 36.57 15.60 24.83
CA GLN A 668 36.14 16.51 25.89
C GLN A 668 35.12 15.83 26.80
N GLN A 669 35.42 15.74 28.08
CA GLN A 669 34.52 15.17 29.08
C GLN A 669 33.44 16.20 29.46
N VAL A 670 32.18 15.94 29.06
CA VAL A 670 31.01 16.77 29.35
C VAL A 670 30.06 15.98 30.26
N ILE A 671 30.30 16.11 31.57
CA ILE A 671 29.55 15.48 32.67
C ILE A 671 29.46 16.47 33.84
N ASP A 672 28.39 16.42 34.63
CA ASP A 672 28.23 17.22 35.85
C ASP A 672 28.82 16.47 37.06
N GLY A 673 29.96 16.93 37.62
CA GLY A 673 30.59 16.29 38.78
C GLY A 673 31.90 16.95 39.27
N LYS A 674 32.28 16.74 40.54
CA LYS A 674 33.39 17.45 41.23
C LYS A 674 34.78 16.79 41.15
N ASN A 675 34.92 15.58 40.64
CA ASN A 675 36.21 14.87 40.53
C ASN A 675 36.32 14.24 39.14
N THR A 676 36.75 15.02 38.15
CA THR A 676 36.81 14.60 36.74
C THR A 676 38.13 15.05 36.13
N GLN A 677 38.57 14.41 35.04
CA GLN A 677 39.76 14.86 34.29
C GLN A 677 39.68 16.35 33.92
N ARG A 678 38.48 16.92 33.76
CA ARG A 678 38.27 18.36 33.55
C ARG A 678 38.72 19.21 34.74
N ALA A 679 38.46 18.79 35.98
CA ALA A 679 38.93 19.47 37.18
C ALA A 679 40.46 19.37 37.34
N THR A 680 41.03 18.21 36.99
CA THR A 680 42.48 17.97 36.98
C THR A 680 43.19 18.78 35.90
N ASN A 681 42.66 18.83 34.67
CA ASN A 681 43.18 19.62 33.56
C ASN A 681 43.12 21.13 33.85
N HIS A 682 42.05 21.60 34.48
CA HIS A 682 41.92 22.98 34.93
C HIS A 682 42.90 23.32 36.07
N ALA A 683 43.12 22.41 37.01
CA ALA A 683 44.09 22.59 38.09
C ALA A 683 45.56 22.55 37.61
N LEU A 684 45.85 21.75 36.57
CA LEU A 684 47.18 21.63 35.96
C LEU A 684 47.45 22.64 34.83
N GLY A 685 46.42 23.36 34.35
CA GLY A 685 46.54 24.33 33.25
C GLY A 685 46.85 23.70 31.88
N LEU A 686 46.61 22.40 31.70
CA LEU A 686 46.92 21.64 30.49
C LEU A 686 45.65 21.09 29.85
N ASN A 687 45.55 21.14 28.52
CA ASN A 687 44.43 20.55 27.77
C ASN A 687 44.78 19.13 27.32
N LEU A 688 44.67 18.16 28.25
CA LEU A 688 44.95 16.75 27.97
C LEU A 688 43.70 16.03 27.44
N PRO A 689 43.84 15.09 26.48
CA PRO A 689 42.74 14.23 26.04
C PRO A 689 42.13 13.42 27.20
N CYS A 690 40.81 13.20 27.16
CA CYS A 690 40.13 12.39 28.18
C CYS A 690 40.67 10.94 28.22
N THR A 691 41.12 10.49 29.39
CA THR A 691 41.59 9.10 29.63
C THR A 691 40.64 8.29 30.53
N GLU A 692 39.58 8.93 31.04
CA GLU A 692 38.54 8.35 31.93
C GLU A 692 37.39 7.72 31.11
N PHE A 693 37.63 6.55 30.51
CA PHE A 693 36.62 5.81 29.73
C PHE A 693 35.49 5.22 30.58
N ASP A 694 35.70 5.12 31.89
CA ASP A 694 34.77 4.59 32.89
C ASP A 694 33.48 5.42 33.04
N MET A 695 33.54 6.70 32.65
CA MET A 695 32.44 7.65 32.73
C MET A 695 31.73 7.89 31.38
N CYS A 696 32.09 7.17 30.32
CA CYS A 696 31.52 7.38 28.98
C CYS A 696 29.99 7.21 28.93
N HIS A 697 29.42 6.28 29.72
CA HIS A 697 27.97 6.06 29.81
C HIS A 697 27.16 7.27 30.30
N LYS A 698 27.82 8.26 30.94
CA LYS A 698 27.20 9.50 31.45
C LYS A 698 27.60 10.74 30.64
N CYS A 699 28.49 10.60 29.66
CA CYS A 699 29.13 11.72 28.96
C CYS A 699 28.34 12.17 27.74
N GLN A 700 27.96 13.45 27.67
CA GLN A 700 27.20 14.01 26.54
C GLN A 700 28.01 14.08 25.24
N SER A 701 29.34 14.08 25.34
CA SER A 701 30.23 14.04 24.17
C SER A 701 30.37 12.64 23.57
N ALA A 702 29.90 11.60 24.27
CA ALA A 702 29.95 10.24 23.75
C ALA A 702 28.81 10.03 22.75
N LYS A 703 29.14 9.40 21.63
CA LYS A 703 28.20 8.96 20.61
C LYS A 703 28.49 7.51 20.25
N ALA A 704 27.45 6.72 20.10
CA ALA A 704 27.57 5.37 19.59
C ALA A 704 27.57 5.40 18.06
N VAL A 705 28.13 4.37 17.44
CA VAL A 705 28.28 4.29 15.98
C VAL A 705 27.51 3.09 15.51
N ASN A 706 26.61 3.27 14.54
CA ASN A 706 25.89 2.16 13.92
C ASN A 706 26.81 1.37 12.97
N GLU A 707 27.83 0.74 13.54
CA GLU A 707 28.84 -0.06 12.86
C GLU A 707 29.14 -1.32 13.68
N THR A 708 29.25 -2.44 12.98
CA THR A 708 29.38 -3.79 13.53
C THR A 708 30.51 -3.90 14.55
N GLU A 709 31.67 -3.30 14.27
CA GLU A 709 32.84 -3.37 15.16
C GLU A 709 32.68 -2.51 16.43
N ALA A 710 31.97 -1.40 16.34
CA ALA A 710 31.70 -0.51 17.46
C ALA A 710 30.69 -1.14 18.42
N ILE A 711 29.61 -1.69 17.85
CA ILE A 711 28.55 -2.39 18.59
C ILE A 711 29.09 -3.68 19.21
N TYR A 712 29.98 -4.41 18.51
CA TYR A 712 30.62 -5.61 19.05
C TYR A 712 31.46 -5.32 20.30
N LYS A 713 32.25 -4.23 20.31
CA LYS A 713 32.98 -3.78 21.51
C LYS A 713 32.04 -3.46 22.67
N LEU A 714 30.90 -2.82 22.39
CA LEU A 714 29.93 -2.42 23.40
C LEU A 714 29.23 -3.64 24.03
N ILE A 715 28.79 -4.60 23.20
CA ILE A 715 28.24 -5.90 23.66
C ILE A 715 29.26 -6.62 24.54
N SER A 716 30.52 -6.67 24.10
CA SER A 716 31.60 -7.32 24.84
C SER A 716 31.85 -6.68 26.20
N LEU A 717 31.69 -5.36 26.31
CA LEU A 717 31.86 -4.62 27.56
C LEU A 717 30.71 -4.90 28.52
N ILE A 718 29.47 -4.91 28.03
CA ILE A 718 28.29 -5.26 28.84
C ILE A 718 28.45 -6.65 29.43
N ASP A 719 28.85 -7.60 28.59
CA ASP A 719 29.08 -8.98 29.03
C ASP A 719 30.22 -9.07 30.07
N ALA A 720 31.34 -8.37 29.85
CA ALA A 720 32.42 -8.30 30.83
C ALA A 720 31.99 -7.64 32.16
N LEU A 721 31.13 -6.62 32.12
CA LEU A 721 30.54 -5.99 33.31
C LEU A 721 29.57 -6.93 34.03
N LYS A 722 28.81 -7.77 33.31
CA LYS A 722 27.92 -8.77 33.91
C LYS A 722 28.70 -9.82 34.70
N ASP A 723 29.87 -10.23 34.21
CA ASP A 723 30.75 -11.15 34.93
C ASP A 723 31.33 -10.53 36.20
N THR A 724 31.70 -9.25 36.17
CA THR A 724 32.27 -8.57 37.35
C THR A 724 31.26 -8.39 38.48
N LEU A 725 29.94 -8.44 38.21
CA LEU A 725 28.89 -8.38 39.23
C LEU A 725 29.01 -9.50 40.28
N ASN A 726 29.47 -10.68 39.88
CA ASN A 726 29.67 -11.81 40.79
C ASN A 726 30.98 -11.70 41.59
N MET A 727 31.97 -10.98 41.05
CA MET A 727 33.30 -10.82 41.64
C MET A 727 33.37 -9.64 42.63
N TYR A 728 32.59 -8.57 42.40
CA TYR A 728 32.57 -7.36 43.22
C TYR A 728 31.13 -6.98 43.63
N PRO A 729 30.55 -7.67 44.64
CA PRO A 729 29.16 -7.43 45.07
C PRO A 729 28.92 -6.01 45.59
N ASP A 730 29.95 -5.34 46.08
CA ASP A 730 29.95 -3.96 46.56
C ASP A 730 29.84 -2.92 45.42
N ALA A 731 30.27 -3.26 44.21
CA ALA A 731 30.13 -2.43 43.01
C ALA A 731 28.85 -2.76 42.20
N LYS A 732 28.00 -3.66 42.70
CA LYS A 732 26.82 -4.19 42.01
C LYS A 732 25.89 -3.09 41.49
N SER A 733 25.60 -2.07 42.31
CA SER A 733 24.69 -1.00 41.90
C SER A 733 25.26 -0.15 40.76
N GLU A 734 26.57 0.13 40.78
CA GLU A 734 27.24 0.92 39.75
C GLU A 734 27.36 0.15 38.43
N ALA A 735 27.69 -1.14 38.50
CA ALA A 735 27.77 -2.00 37.32
C ALA A 735 26.40 -2.20 36.65
N HIS A 736 25.31 -2.37 37.42
CA HIS A 736 23.95 -2.45 36.84
C HIS A 736 23.56 -1.15 36.13
N GLU A 737 23.84 0.01 36.73
CA GLU A 737 23.57 1.31 36.10
C GLU A 737 24.31 1.44 34.75
N LYS A 738 25.58 1.02 34.69
CA LYS A 738 26.37 1.06 33.44
C LYS A 738 25.85 0.09 32.39
N ILE A 739 25.51 -1.15 32.78
CA ILE A 739 24.96 -2.17 31.90
C ILE A 739 23.65 -1.68 31.27
N GLU A 740 22.72 -1.20 32.09
CA GLU A 740 21.40 -0.73 31.63
C GLU A 740 21.53 0.41 30.60
N GLN A 741 22.42 1.38 30.84
CA GLN A 741 22.62 2.50 29.91
C GLN A 741 23.26 2.09 28.58
N PHE A 742 24.15 1.10 28.59
CA PHE A 742 24.73 0.58 27.35
C PHE A 742 23.79 -0.36 26.59
N GLU A 743 22.95 -1.14 27.28
CA GLU A 743 21.90 -1.94 26.64
C GLU A 743 20.86 -1.05 25.95
N LEU A 744 20.41 0.03 26.59
CA LEU A 744 19.54 1.03 25.96
C LEU A 744 20.18 1.69 24.73
N THR A 745 21.50 1.84 24.74
CA THR A 745 22.23 2.35 23.57
C THR A 745 22.22 1.31 22.44
N LEU A 746 22.29 0.01 22.74
CA LEU A 746 22.24 -1.05 21.73
C LEU A 746 20.88 -1.11 21.01
N ASP A 747 19.78 -0.80 21.69
CA ASP A 747 18.44 -0.78 21.09
C ASP A 747 18.30 0.25 19.94
N GLY A 748 19.19 1.23 19.86
CA GLY A 748 19.24 2.19 18.77
C GLY A 748 20.06 1.76 17.56
N ALA A 749 20.79 0.64 17.63
CA ALA A 749 21.54 0.11 16.50
C ALA A 749 20.57 -0.47 15.47
N SER A 750 20.91 -0.38 14.17
CA SER A 750 20.06 -1.04 13.17
C SER A 750 20.16 -2.55 13.36
N ASP A 751 19.03 -3.24 13.17
CA ASP A 751 18.92 -4.69 13.34
C ASP A 751 20.08 -5.44 12.64
N THR A 752 20.44 -5.02 11.41
CA THR A 752 21.57 -5.61 10.66
C THR A 752 22.91 -5.51 11.37
N VAL A 753 23.23 -4.34 11.94
CA VAL A 753 24.51 -4.07 12.61
C VAL A 753 24.57 -4.77 13.96
N PHE A 754 23.46 -4.77 14.69
CA PHE A 754 23.35 -5.45 15.97
C PHE A 754 23.51 -6.96 15.81
N GLU A 755 22.81 -7.56 14.85
CA GLU A 755 22.91 -9.00 14.58
C GLU A 755 24.31 -9.40 14.11
N GLU A 756 24.95 -8.62 13.22
CA GLU A 756 26.33 -8.88 12.83
C GLU A 756 27.31 -8.77 14.02
N ALA A 757 27.11 -7.79 14.89
CA ALA A 757 27.95 -7.59 16.08
C ALA A 757 27.75 -8.69 17.12
N MET A 758 26.51 -9.13 17.31
CA MET A 758 26.14 -10.24 18.18
C MET A 758 26.68 -11.57 17.64
N SER A 759 26.64 -11.76 16.31
CA SER A 759 27.27 -12.89 15.64
C SER A 759 28.78 -12.90 15.88
N LYS A 760 29.47 -11.75 15.76
CA LYS A 760 30.90 -11.64 16.14
C LYS A 760 31.14 -11.99 17.61
N PHE A 761 30.31 -11.51 18.52
CA PHE A 761 30.42 -11.82 19.94
C PHE A 761 30.22 -13.31 20.24
N ASN A 762 29.21 -13.92 19.65
CA ASN A 762 28.91 -15.35 19.82
C ASN A 762 29.99 -16.26 19.22
N THR A 763 30.62 -15.83 18.11
CA THR A 763 31.63 -16.63 17.41
C THR A 763 33.06 -16.42 17.94
N GLN A 764 33.41 -15.20 18.31
CA GLN A 764 34.77 -14.82 18.71
C GLN A 764 34.91 -14.59 20.22
N GLY A 765 33.80 -14.65 20.97
CA GLY A 765 33.74 -14.28 22.37
C GLY A 765 33.82 -12.78 22.56
N ARG A 766 34.35 -12.32 23.69
CA ARG A 766 34.59 -10.90 23.94
C ARG A 766 35.59 -10.35 22.94
N HIS A 767 35.29 -9.18 22.40
CA HIS A 767 36.19 -8.44 21.52
C HIS A 767 37.59 -8.32 22.17
N PRO A 768 38.71 -8.57 21.45
CA PRO A 768 40.04 -8.67 22.05
C PRO A 768 40.54 -7.46 22.83
N ARG A 769 39.96 -6.28 22.58
CA ARG A 769 40.24 -5.04 23.33
C ARG A 769 39.40 -4.84 24.60
N VAL A 770 38.51 -5.77 24.92
CA VAL A 770 37.60 -5.72 26.06
C VAL A 770 37.84 -6.94 26.94
N SER A 771 38.56 -6.73 28.04
CA SER A 771 38.87 -7.75 29.04
C SER A 771 38.06 -7.56 30.33
N ILE A 772 38.08 -8.56 31.21
CA ILE A 772 37.55 -8.43 32.57
C ILE A 772 38.30 -7.30 33.32
N ASP A 773 39.61 -7.20 33.16
CA ASP A 773 40.41 -6.11 33.74
C ASP A 773 39.95 -4.74 33.25
N HIS A 774 39.59 -4.62 31.97
CA HIS A 774 39.01 -3.39 31.40
C HIS A 774 37.65 -3.04 32.03
N ALA A 775 36.80 -4.05 32.30
CA ALA A 775 35.55 -3.88 33.00
C ALA A 775 35.75 -3.51 34.49
N ILE A 776 36.77 -4.05 35.16
CA ILE A 776 37.14 -3.70 36.55
C ILE A 776 37.70 -2.27 36.63
N LEU A 777 38.52 -1.85 35.67
CA LEU A 777 38.99 -0.48 35.49
C LEU A 777 37.80 0.47 35.31
N THR A 778 36.82 0.05 34.50
CA THR A 778 35.57 0.80 34.27
C THR A 778 34.73 0.95 35.55
N LEU A 779 34.97 0.17 36.61
CA LEU A 779 34.34 0.33 37.93
C LEU A 779 35.24 1.05 38.94
N GLY A 780 36.43 1.52 38.54
CA GLY A 780 37.37 2.20 39.41
C GLY A 780 37.94 1.30 40.52
N ARG A 781 38.19 0.01 40.23
CA ARG A 781 38.57 -1.01 41.23
C ARG A 781 39.90 -1.72 40.97
N LEU A 782 40.67 -1.31 39.96
CA LEU A 782 42.04 -1.80 39.77
C LEU A 782 43.00 -1.08 40.73
N LYS A 783 43.79 -1.85 41.48
CA LYS A 783 44.92 -1.35 42.28
C LYS A 783 46.16 -1.17 41.42
#